data_AF-A0A409W161-F1
#
_entry.id   AF-A0A409W161-F1
#
_cell.length_a   1.000
_cell.length_b   1.000
_cell.length_c   1.000
_cell.angle_alpha   90.00
_cell.angle_beta   90.00
_cell.angle_gamma   90.00
#
_symmetry.space_group_name_H-M   'P 1'
#
loop_
_entity.id
_entity.type
_entity.pdbx_description
1 polymer ?
#
loop_
_entity_poly.entity_id
_entity_poly.type
_entity_poly.pdbx_seq_one_letter_code
_entity_poly.pdbx_strand_id
1 'polypeptide(L)'
;MATAAVSTVTDLFKSGLQISSAAQDASQEALAPKQPDIQYQPNEEKWKARTARRLAEDPQLPQTPLPDGFPKKLHSPLVWEGKDWKNPSEWEYDLNEAQLKEIDEALHTFRASGKPWGHISPETFPLPTLGPILKDLSRELHTGRGFFVLRTIPVEKYSREENIIIYAGVSSHVAPRRGVQDRANGVLAHIKDISQTLPQEAIGSPAFTTDKQVFHTDAGDIIALFVLETAAEGGLSRISSSWKVYNELAETRPDLIKTLSEAWPHDAFGGDPPFKSRPLLFSEDSKIIIQYARRLFTGFLGLARSPNIPPLTEAQAEALDTIHFLAEKYSLGLSFQKGDIQYINNLSIFHGRDGYTDDPKRPRHLLRLWLRNEELAWKTPEPLKDPWNRVYYSTTPDEEYFPLEPEVRKASNGNGTGKYADDVAPRLMTNPLCRSRLAPSPVDCLNAPWSWSQPDISYHPDRVKWRERTARRLAENPDLPLTSLPEGFPKKLESPLVWEGKDWKDESQWVYQLTESDLKEIDDAVKHFHGTGLHFGHISPSTFPLPTLGPKLRDLSKELHNGRGFFVLRTIPVDSYSKTDNVLVYAGVSSYIAGTRGVQDKNGGVLSHIKDLSHKFSPGKIGGPAYTTDKQVFHTDTGADVVSLFALQTAAEGGVSRISSSWRVYNELAEKRPDLIKTLSEPWVVDEWGKGKGFTRRPLLYHTNSRVIIQYARRYFTGFQGLQRSKNIEPITEAQAEALDSLHFLAEQFSLGLNFQKGDIQYINNLSIFHARDGFTDSENQTRHLLRFWLRDEELAWELPAPLEPLWRETFSVGPEEQTFTIEPVIREAVKGIEKN
;
A
#
# COMPACT_ATOMS: atom_id res chain seq x y z
N MET A 1 -12.69 51.52 -3.29
CA MET A 1 -13.44 50.25 -3.35
C MET A 1 -12.52 49.07 -3.70
N ALA A 2 -11.37 48.95 -3.04
CA ALA A 2 -10.37 47.89 -3.27
C ALA A 2 -10.11 47.06 -1.99
N THR A 3 -10.98 47.19 -0.99
CA THR A 3 -10.83 46.56 0.34
C THR A 3 -11.89 45.49 0.62
N ALA A 4 -12.76 45.15 -0.36
CA ALA A 4 -13.87 44.22 -0.16
C ALA A 4 -13.64 42.80 -0.71
N ALA A 5 -12.55 42.55 -1.47
CA ALA A 5 -12.27 41.23 -2.05
C ALA A 5 -11.32 40.35 -1.23
N VAL A 6 -10.68 40.91 -0.19
CA VAL A 6 -9.73 40.18 0.67
C VAL A 6 -10.44 39.48 1.85
N SER A 7 -11.67 39.89 2.22
CA SER A 7 -12.33 39.31 3.41
C SER A 7 -12.93 37.92 3.20
N THR A 8 -13.28 37.54 1.97
CA THR A 8 -14.04 36.30 1.71
C THR A 8 -13.21 35.02 1.88
N VAL A 9 -11.88 35.10 1.84
CA VAL A 9 -10.99 33.97 2.15
C VAL A 9 -10.53 34.01 3.61
N THR A 10 -10.49 35.18 4.24
CA THR A 10 -10.12 35.29 5.67
C THR A 10 -11.26 34.87 6.60
N ASP A 11 -12.53 35.05 6.20
CA ASP A 11 -13.70 34.79 7.05
C ASP A 11 -14.08 33.30 7.12
N LEU A 12 -13.67 32.47 6.16
CA LEU A 12 -13.84 31.00 6.21
C LEU A 12 -12.86 30.31 7.18
N PHE A 13 -11.85 31.02 7.68
CA PHE A 13 -10.77 30.47 8.51
C PHE A 13 -10.70 31.05 9.93
N LYS A 14 -11.66 31.90 10.34
CA LYS A 14 -11.69 32.49 11.69
C LYS A 14 -12.70 31.86 12.67
N SER A 15 -13.56 30.94 12.24
CA SER A 15 -14.63 30.39 13.10
C SER A 15 -14.36 29.01 13.72
N GLY A 16 -13.11 28.55 13.80
CA GLY A 16 -12.84 27.28 14.48
C GLY A 16 -11.38 26.94 14.62
N LEU A 17 -10.66 27.61 15.53
CA LEU A 17 -9.47 27.11 16.21
C LEU A 17 -9.03 28.13 17.27
N GLN A 18 -9.29 27.83 18.54
CA GLN A 18 -8.61 28.49 19.66
C GLN A 18 -7.16 28.00 19.68
N ILE A 19 -6.21 28.90 19.43
CA ILE A 19 -4.79 28.63 19.62
C ILE A 19 -4.31 29.50 20.78
N SER A 20 -3.92 28.85 21.87
CA SER A 20 -3.29 29.48 23.04
C SER A 20 -1.87 29.94 22.71
N SER A 21 -1.55 31.17 23.12
CA SER A 21 -0.26 31.81 22.95
C SER A 21 0.82 31.22 23.86
N ALA A 22 1.83 30.56 23.28
CA ALA A 22 3.15 30.41 23.89
C ALA A 22 4.21 30.21 22.81
N ALA A 23 4.81 31.30 22.35
CA ALA A 23 6.09 31.27 21.63
C ALA A 23 6.74 32.67 21.65
N GLN A 24 7.63 32.91 22.60
CA GLN A 24 8.75 33.84 22.45
C GLN A 24 9.94 33.26 23.21
N ASP A 25 10.78 32.51 22.49
CA ASP A 25 12.24 32.65 22.47
C ASP A 25 12.85 31.54 21.63
N ALA A 26 13.36 31.91 20.45
CA ALA A 26 14.29 31.07 19.69
C ALA A 26 15.29 31.99 18.98
N SER A 27 16.52 31.97 19.49
CA SER A 27 17.71 32.60 18.92
C SER A 27 17.98 32.10 17.50
N GLN A 28 18.29 33.04 16.59
CA GLN A 28 18.71 32.79 15.22
C GLN A 28 20.08 32.11 15.16
N GLU A 29 20.09 30.79 14.93
CA GLU A 29 21.14 30.14 14.14
C GLU A 29 20.55 29.79 12.77
N ALA A 30 21.22 30.21 11.70
CA ALA A 30 20.77 29.97 10.32
C ALA A 30 20.86 28.47 10.00
N LEU A 31 19.77 27.75 10.27
CA LEU A 31 19.59 26.35 9.90
C LEU A 31 19.70 26.19 8.38
N ALA A 32 20.49 25.21 7.93
CA ALA A 32 20.57 24.84 6.53
C ALA A 32 19.16 24.59 5.96
N PRO A 33 18.88 25.01 4.70
CA PRO A 33 17.55 24.84 4.10
C PRO A 33 17.15 23.35 4.11
N LYS A 34 15.96 23.06 4.64
CA LYS A 34 15.41 21.70 4.76
C LYS A 34 14.31 21.48 3.71
N GLN A 35 14.18 20.24 3.24
CA GLN A 35 13.07 19.83 2.39
C GLN A 35 11.74 20.02 3.15
N PRO A 36 10.76 20.75 2.60
CA PRO A 36 9.43 20.89 3.18
C PRO A 36 8.74 19.53 3.33
N ASP A 37 7.86 19.41 4.33
CA ASP A 37 7.00 18.24 4.49
C ASP A 37 5.93 18.20 3.38
N ILE A 38 6.32 17.67 2.23
CA ILE A 38 5.49 17.51 1.04
C ILE A 38 5.71 16.11 0.44
N GLN A 39 4.61 15.47 0.04
CA GLN A 39 4.60 14.12 -0.51
C GLN A 39 3.99 14.11 -1.91
N TYR A 40 4.11 12.98 -2.60
CA TYR A 40 3.49 12.79 -3.91
C TYR A 40 1.96 12.95 -3.85
N GLN A 41 1.31 12.33 -2.86
CA GLN A 41 -0.11 12.59 -2.62
C GLN A 41 -0.27 13.93 -1.90
N PRO A 42 -1.01 14.91 -2.47
CA PRO A 42 -1.23 16.20 -1.85
C PRO A 42 -2.06 16.05 -0.57
N ASN A 43 -1.74 16.84 0.45
CA ASN A 43 -2.47 16.86 1.72
C ASN A 43 -3.07 18.27 1.92
N GLU A 44 -4.40 18.35 1.93
CA GLU A 44 -5.12 19.63 1.95
C GLU A 44 -4.89 20.40 3.25
N GLU A 45 -4.81 19.70 4.38
CA GLU A 45 -4.56 20.32 5.69
C GLU A 45 -3.17 20.94 5.77
N LYS A 46 -2.13 20.21 5.32
CA LYS A 46 -0.76 20.71 5.25
C LYS A 46 -0.65 21.89 4.29
N TRP A 47 -1.33 21.85 3.15
CA TRP A 47 -1.39 22.96 2.21
C TRP A 47 -2.02 24.22 2.82
N LYS A 48 -3.18 24.07 3.48
CA LYS A 48 -3.87 25.18 4.15
C LYS A 48 -3.01 25.76 5.28
N ALA A 49 -2.41 24.91 6.10
CA ALA A 49 -1.52 25.33 7.19
C ALA A 49 -0.29 26.08 6.66
N ARG A 50 0.36 25.57 5.60
CA ARG A 50 1.51 26.23 4.95
C ARG A 50 1.13 27.58 4.38
N THR A 51 0.00 27.65 3.66
CA THR A 51 -0.53 28.89 3.09
C THR A 51 -0.80 29.91 4.19
N ALA A 52 -1.49 29.52 5.26
CA ALA A 52 -1.79 30.40 6.38
C ALA A 52 -0.52 30.94 7.05
N ARG A 53 0.47 30.06 7.29
CA ARG A 53 1.76 30.45 7.86
C ARG A 53 2.49 31.46 6.97
N ARG A 54 2.62 31.18 5.67
CA ARG A 54 3.33 32.08 4.74
C ARG A 54 2.66 33.44 4.61
N LEU A 55 1.33 33.48 4.58
CA LEU A 55 0.58 34.75 4.56
C LEU A 55 0.65 35.51 5.88
N ALA A 56 0.84 34.82 7.01
CA ALA A 56 1.08 35.47 8.30
C ALA A 56 2.50 36.04 8.39
N GLU A 57 3.49 35.32 7.84
CA GLU A 57 4.90 35.76 7.79
C GLU A 57 5.10 36.94 6.83
N ASP A 58 4.47 36.91 5.66
CA ASP A 58 4.48 37.99 4.68
C ASP A 58 3.06 38.24 4.11
N PRO A 59 2.29 39.15 4.73
CA PRO A 59 0.96 39.51 4.24
C PRO A 59 0.97 40.22 2.87
N GLN A 60 2.14 40.64 2.37
CA GLN A 60 2.26 41.31 1.07
C GLN A 60 2.36 40.34 -0.10
N LEU A 61 2.52 39.03 0.13
CA LEU A 61 2.63 38.03 -0.92
C LEU A 61 1.53 38.15 -1.99
N PRO A 62 0.23 38.29 -1.66
CA PRO A 62 -0.82 38.44 -2.69
C PRO A 62 -0.74 39.74 -3.51
N GLN A 63 0.03 40.74 -3.06
CA GLN A 63 0.25 42.00 -3.78
C GLN A 63 1.55 42.02 -4.61
N THR A 64 2.28 40.89 -4.66
CA THR A 64 3.48 40.74 -5.51
C THR A 64 3.12 41.05 -6.97
N PRO A 65 3.88 41.89 -7.69
CA PRO A 65 3.64 42.11 -9.10
C PRO A 65 3.91 40.82 -9.89
N LEU A 66 3.14 40.59 -10.96
CA LEU A 66 3.41 39.50 -11.90
C LEU A 66 4.81 39.68 -12.52
N PRO A 67 5.54 38.58 -12.79
CA PRO A 67 6.81 38.68 -13.51
C PRO A 67 6.62 39.21 -14.93
N ASP A 68 7.68 39.80 -15.48
CA ASP A 68 7.65 40.35 -16.84
C ASP A 68 7.23 39.28 -17.87
N GLY A 69 6.39 39.68 -18.82
CA GLY A 69 5.87 38.79 -19.87
C GLY A 69 4.67 37.93 -19.46
N PHE A 70 4.24 37.93 -18.19
CA PHE A 70 3.06 37.18 -17.73
C PHE A 70 1.80 38.07 -17.73
N PRO A 71 0.73 37.69 -18.46
CA PRO A 71 -0.49 38.50 -18.56
C PRO A 71 -1.32 38.46 -17.27
N LYS A 72 -1.98 39.58 -16.93
CA LYS A 72 -2.89 39.62 -15.77
C LYS A 72 -4.09 38.66 -15.89
N LYS A 73 -4.50 38.37 -17.13
CA LYS A 73 -5.63 37.49 -17.42
C LYS A 73 -5.53 36.97 -18.85
N LEU A 74 -5.81 35.69 -19.01
CA LEU A 74 -5.92 35.02 -20.31
C LEU A 74 -7.37 35.07 -20.79
N HIS A 75 -7.54 35.36 -22.08
CA HIS A 75 -8.80 35.32 -22.81
C HIS A 75 -8.65 34.37 -24.00
N SER A 76 -9.19 33.15 -23.87
CA SER A 76 -9.07 32.08 -24.86
C SER A 76 -10.12 31.01 -24.62
N PRO A 77 -10.56 30.26 -25.65
CA PRO A 77 -11.36 29.04 -25.49
C PRO A 77 -10.72 27.98 -24.57
N LEU A 78 -9.41 28.06 -24.35
CA LEU A 78 -8.70 27.22 -23.38
C LEU A 78 -9.00 27.57 -21.91
N VAL A 79 -9.66 28.69 -21.63
CA VAL A 79 -10.04 29.12 -20.27
C VAL A 79 -11.45 28.61 -19.97
N TRP A 80 -11.54 27.46 -19.31
CA TRP A 80 -12.80 26.83 -18.91
C TRP A 80 -12.66 26.12 -17.56
N GLU A 81 -13.78 25.81 -16.93
CA GLU A 81 -13.88 24.92 -15.76
C GLU A 81 -14.88 23.79 -16.04
N GLY A 82 -14.80 22.68 -15.32
CA GLY A 82 -15.59 21.48 -15.63
C GLY A 82 -17.10 21.70 -15.69
N LYS A 83 -17.65 22.63 -14.89
CA LYS A 83 -19.08 22.95 -14.90
C LYS A 83 -19.57 23.65 -16.17
N ASP A 84 -18.66 24.17 -16.99
CA ASP A 84 -18.98 24.78 -18.28
C ASP A 84 -19.45 23.72 -19.29
N TRP A 85 -19.08 22.46 -19.06
CA TRP A 85 -19.32 21.32 -19.95
C TRP A 85 -20.39 20.41 -19.36
N LYS A 86 -21.60 20.42 -19.95
CA LYS A 86 -22.75 19.66 -19.43
C LYS A 86 -23.16 18.52 -20.32
N ASN A 87 -22.89 18.61 -21.63
CA ASN A 87 -23.27 17.60 -22.59
C ASN A 87 -22.03 16.94 -23.22
N PRO A 88 -21.85 15.62 -23.05
CA PRO A 88 -20.75 14.88 -23.66
C PRO A 88 -20.54 15.13 -25.16
N SER A 89 -21.61 15.37 -25.92
CA SER A 89 -21.54 15.66 -27.36
C SER A 89 -20.75 16.93 -27.71
N GLU A 90 -20.42 17.78 -26.73
CA GLU A 90 -19.60 18.97 -26.93
C GLU A 90 -18.11 18.63 -27.13
N TRP A 91 -17.64 17.51 -26.57
CA TRP A 91 -16.25 17.05 -26.68
C TRP A 91 -16.08 15.64 -27.25
N GLU A 92 -17.18 14.91 -27.43
CA GLU A 92 -17.18 13.57 -28.00
C GLU A 92 -17.48 13.59 -29.49
N TYR A 93 -16.72 12.76 -30.22
CA TYR A 93 -16.96 12.50 -31.62
C TYR A 93 -17.22 11.00 -31.80
N ASP A 94 -18.47 10.66 -32.10
CA ASP A 94 -18.90 9.29 -32.37
C ASP A 94 -18.56 8.87 -33.80
N LEU A 95 -17.70 7.86 -33.93
CA LEU A 95 -17.40 7.26 -35.21
C LEU A 95 -18.63 6.51 -35.76
N ASN A 96 -19.02 6.85 -36.99
CA ASN A 96 -20.08 6.12 -37.68
C ASN A 96 -19.56 4.85 -38.37
N GLU A 97 -20.47 4.00 -38.84
CA GLU A 97 -20.11 2.71 -39.48
C GLU A 97 -19.19 2.87 -40.70
N ALA A 98 -19.38 3.92 -41.50
CA ALA A 98 -18.55 4.17 -42.67
C ALA A 98 -17.11 4.52 -42.27
N GLN A 99 -16.94 5.33 -41.22
CA GLN A 99 -15.63 5.70 -40.68
C GLN A 99 -14.93 4.51 -40.01
N LEU A 100 -15.67 3.64 -39.32
CA LEU A 100 -15.12 2.40 -38.76
C LEU A 100 -14.66 1.45 -39.86
N LYS A 101 -15.43 1.34 -40.95
CA LYS A 101 -15.02 0.57 -42.13
C LYS A 101 -13.79 1.16 -42.80
N GLU A 102 -13.70 2.48 -42.90
CA GLU A 102 -12.53 3.17 -43.45
C GLU A 102 -11.26 2.91 -42.62
N ILE A 103 -11.37 2.89 -41.28
CA ILE A 103 -10.26 2.52 -40.38
C ILE A 103 -9.81 1.07 -40.62
N ASP A 104 -10.76 0.15 -40.80
CA ASP A 104 -10.49 -1.26 -41.09
C ASP A 104 -9.77 -1.46 -42.44
N GLU A 105 -10.24 -0.78 -43.48
CA GLU A 105 -9.61 -0.77 -44.81
C GLU A 105 -8.19 -0.17 -44.76
N ALA A 106 -7.97 0.88 -43.97
CA ALA A 106 -6.67 1.50 -43.76
C ALA A 106 -5.70 0.57 -43.01
N LEU A 107 -6.17 -0.17 -42.00
CA LEU A 107 -5.40 -1.22 -41.33
C LEU A 107 -4.94 -2.29 -42.32
N HIS A 108 -5.85 -2.81 -43.14
CA HIS A 108 -5.52 -3.81 -44.15
C HIS A 108 -4.52 -3.28 -45.19
N THR A 109 -4.69 -2.03 -45.63
CA THR A 109 -3.77 -1.35 -46.55
C THR A 109 -2.36 -1.26 -45.95
N PHE A 110 -2.24 -0.82 -44.68
CA PHE A 110 -0.95 -0.72 -44.01
C PHE A 110 -0.28 -2.09 -43.87
N ARG A 111 -1.01 -3.12 -43.40
CA ARG A 111 -0.46 -4.47 -43.24
C ARG A 111 -0.01 -5.08 -44.56
N ALA A 112 -0.78 -4.88 -45.63
CA ALA A 112 -0.42 -5.36 -46.98
C ALA A 112 0.84 -4.69 -47.53
N SER A 113 1.19 -3.49 -47.07
CA SER A 113 2.42 -2.80 -47.47
C SER A 113 3.70 -3.45 -46.94
N GLY A 114 3.60 -4.26 -45.87
CA GLY A 114 4.74 -4.91 -45.22
C GLY A 114 5.73 -3.94 -44.57
N LYS A 115 5.39 -2.65 -44.45
CA LYS A 115 6.28 -1.64 -43.87
C LYS A 115 6.39 -1.81 -42.33
N PRO A 116 7.55 -1.46 -41.73
CA PRO A 116 7.67 -1.36 -40.29
C PRO A 116 6.68 -0.34 -39.70
N TRP A 117 6.24 -0.54 -38.46
CA TRP A 117 5.17 0.26 -37.86
C TRP A 117 5.54 1.74 -37.62
N GLY A 118 6.83 2.07 -37.52
CA GLY A 118 7.22 3.48 -37.47
C GLY A 118 6.93 4.25 -38.77
N HIS A 119 6.66 3.56 -39.88
CA HIS A 119 6.20 4.18 -41.12
C HIS A 119 4.68 4.40 -41.18
N ILE A 120 3.94 4.16 -40.09
CA ILE A 120 2.52 4.54 -40.00
C ILE A 120 2.41 6.07 -40.07
N SER A 121 1.73 6.55 -41.10
CA SER A 121 1.51 7.97 -41.41
C SER A 121 0.17 8.15 -42.13
N PRO A 122 -0.31 9.39 -42.33
CA PRO A 122 -1.51 9.64 -43.13
C PRO A 122 -1.48 9.04 -44.54
N GLU A 123 -0.29 8.88 -45.12
CA GLU A 123 -0.09 8.29 -46.45
C GLU A 123 -0.13 6.77 -46.45
N THR A 124 0.38 6.12 -45.39
CA THR A 124 0.42 4.65 -45.29
C THR A 124 -0.79 4.06 -44.54
N PHE A 125 -1.54 4.90 -43.83
CA PHE A 125 -2.81 4.62 -43.18
C PHE A 125 -3.87 5.65 -43.66
N PRO A 126 -4.35 5.52 -44.91
CA PRO A 126 -5.17 6.55 -45.54
C PRO A 126 -6.59 6.60 -44.96
N LEU A 127 -6.99 7.78 -44.49
CA LEU A 127 -8.35 8.09 -44.05
C LEU A 127 -8.92 9.26 -44.88
N PRO A 128 -9.32 9.04 -46.15
CA PRO A 128 -9.81 10.09 -47.04
C PRO A 128 -11.01 10.90 -46.51
N THR A 129 -11.91 10.31 -45.73
CA THR A 129 -13.11 10.99 -45.21
C THR A 129 -12.98 11.35 -43.73
N LEU A 130 -12.44 10.44 -42.91
CA LEU A 130 -12.22 10.70 -41.49
C LEU A 130 -11.01 11.61 -41.22
N GLY A 131 -9.95 11.53 -42.04
CA GLY A 131 -8.72 12.30 -41.88
C GLY A 131 -8.93 13.82 -41.83
N PRO A 132 -9.69 14.44 -42.76
CA PRO A 132 -10.03 15.85 -42.68
C PRO A 132 -10.71 16.25 -41.35
N ILE A 133 -11.59 15.39 -40.82
CA ILE A 133 -12.30 15.64 -39.56
C ILE A 133 -11.31 15.58 -38.38
N LEU A 134 -10.40 14.60 -38.38
CA LEU A 134 -9.36 14.49 -37.36
C LEU A 134 -8.39 15.69 -37.39
N LYS A 135 -8.12 16.27 -38.56
CA LYS A 135 -7.35 17.52 -38.69
C LYS A 135 -8.11 18.71 -38.09
N ASP A 136 -9.42 18.77 -38.27
CA ASP A 136 -10.26 19.82 -37.68
C ASP A 136 -10.30 19.69 -36.15
N LEU A 137 -10.44 18.48 -35.63
CA LEU A 137 -10.33 18.19 -34.21
C LEU A 137 -8.92 18.49 -33.66
N SER A 138 -7.87 18.29 -34.46
CA SER A 138 -6.51 18.72 -34.10
C SER A 138 -6.40 20.23 -33.96
N ARG A 139 -7.06 21.01 -34.82
CA ARG A 139 -7.15 22.47 -34.65
C ARG A 139 -7.87 22.83 -33.34
N GLU A 140 -8.96 22.14 -33.01
CA GLU A 140 -9.67 22.31 -31.74
C GLU A 140 -8.80 22.00 -30.51
N LEU A 141 -7.88 21.02 -30.60
CA LEU A 141 -6.87 20.77 -29.55
C LEU A 141 -5.91 21.96 -29.35
N HIS A 142 -5.49 22.62 -30.43
CA HIS A 142 -4.43 23.64 -30.33
C HIS A 142 -4.95 25.05 -30.05
N THR A 143 -6.17 25.36 -30.49
CA THR A 143 -6.73 26.73 -30.43
C THR A 143 -8.11 26.81 -29.78
N GLY A 144 -8.82 25.69 -29.67
CA GLY A 144 -10.14 25.59 -29.07
C GLY A 144 -10.10 25.20 -27.59
N ARG A 145 -10.95 24.27 -27.18
CA ARG A 145 -11.05 23.80 -25.79
C ARG A 145 -9.86 22.96 -25.31
N GLY A 146 -9.03 22.47 -26.22
CA GLY A 146 -7.80 21.76 -25.88
C GLY A 146 -7.96 20.24 -25.72
N PHE A 147 -9.16 19.67 -25.86
CA PHE A 147 -9.38 18.23 -25.77
C PHE A 147 -10.57 17.76 -26.60
N PHE A 148 -10.56 16.48 -26.96
CA PHE A 148 -11.73 15.75 -27.45
C PHE A 148 -11.59 14.25 -27.17
N VAL A 149 -12.69 13.50 -27.26
CA VAL A 149 -12.72 12.04 -27.16
C VAL A 149 -13.31 11.46 -28.43
N LEU A 150 -12.56 10.61 -29.11
CA LEU A 150 -13.05 9.80 -30.21
C LEU A 150 -13.67 8.53 -29.66
N ARG A 151 -14.94 8.26 -29.94
CA ARG A 151 -15.68 7.10 -29.41
C ARG A 151 -15.76 5.97 -30.44
N THR A 152 -15.92 4.75 -29.93
CA THR A 152 -16.45 3.60 -30.69
C THR A 152 -15.44 2.81 -31.55
N ILE A 153 -14.13 2.75 -31.23
CA ILE A 153 -13.27 1.76 -31.88
C ILE A 153 -13.61 0.36 -31.33
N PRO A 154 -14.05 -0.62 -32.16
CA PRO A 154 -14.48 -1.92 -31.69
C PRO A 154 -13.27 -2.83 -31.40
N VAL A 155 -12.53 -2.53 -30.33
CA VAL A 155 -11.23 -3.15 -29.99
C VAL A 155 -11.23 -4.68 -29.97
N GLU A 156 -12.37 -5.30 -29.65
CA GLU A 156 -12.53 -6.76 -29.59
C GLU A 156 -12.52 -7.45 -30.96
N LYS A 157 -12.76 -6.69 -32.04
CA LYS A 157 -12.66 -7.21 -33.40
C LYS A 157 -11.21 -7.36 -33.87
N TYR A 158 -10.27 -6.73 -33.16
CA TYR A 158 -8.89 -6.60 -33.56
C TYR A 158 -7.97 -7.28 -32.56
N SER A 159 -6.90 -7.89 -33.04
CA SER A 159 -5.80 -8.31 -32.18
C SER A 159 -5.12 -7.11 -31.50
N ARG A 160 -4.28 -7.37 -30.50
CA ARG A 160 -3.52 -6.32 -29.81
C ARG A 160 -2.64 -5.51 -30.78
N GLU A 161 -1.96 -6.22 -31.68
CA GLU A 161 -1.16 -5.65 -32.77
C GLU A 161 -2.00 -4.72 -33.65
N GLU A 162 -3.15 -5.20 -34.13
CA GLU A 162 -4.04 -4.43 -35.00
C GLU A 162 -4.61 -3.20 -34.29
N ASN A 163 -4.97 -3.31 -33.01
CA ASN A 163 -5.38 -2.18 -32.19
C ASN A 163 -4.26 -1.12 -32.07
N ILE A 164 -3.00 -1.52 -31.92
CA ILE A 164 -1.86 -0.60 -31.90
C ILE A 164 -1.69 0.11 -33.25
N ILE A 165 -1.79 -0.63 -34.35
CA ILE A 165 -1.69 -0.06 -35.71
C ILE A 165 -2.83 0.92 -35.98
N ILE A 166 -4.07 0.56 -35.65
CA ILE A 166 -5.25 1.45 -35.74
C ILE A 166 -5.02 2.71 -34.92
N TYR A 167 -4.57 2.56 -33.68
CA TYR A 167 -4.36 3.69 -32.78
C TYR A 167 -3.29 4.65 -33.32
N ALA A 168 -2.15 4.13 -33.78
CA ALA A 168 -1.10 4.94 -34.39
C ALA A 168 -1.56 5.58 -35.71
N GLY A 169 -2.33 4.85 -36.53
CA GLY A 169 -2.86 5.28 -37.82
C GLY A 169 -3.83 6.44 -37.68
N VAL A 170 -4.87 6.26 -36.86
CA VAL A 170 -5.86 7.32 -36.54
C VAL A 170 -5.16 8.53 -35.90
N SER A 171 -4.27 8.30 -34.94
CA SER A 171 -3.54 9.39 -34.26
C SER A 171 -2.64 10.18 -35.22
N SER A 172 -2.13 9.57 -36.29
CA SER A 172 -1.26 10.23 -37.26
C SER A 172 -1.99 11.35 -38.03
N HIS A 173 -3.31 11.29 -38.17
CA HIS A 173 -4.12 12.36 -38.78
C HIS A 173 -4.40 13.51 -37.81
N VAL A 174 -4.33 13.26 -36.49
CA VAL A 174 -4.45 14.31 -35.47
C VAL A 174 -3.10 15.00 -35.29
N ALA A 175 -2.04 14.23 -35.09
CA ALA A 175 -0.70 14.72 -34.86
C ALA A 175 0.33 13.69 -35.39
N PRO A 176 0.91 13.94 -36.58
CA PRO A 176 1.68 12.93 -37.32
C PRO A 176 2.92 12.41 -36.61
N ARG A 177 3.58 13.25 -35.80
CA ARG A 177 4.87 12.90 -35.20
C ARG A 177 4.67 12.27 -33.83
N ARG A 178 5.14 11.03 -33.67
CA ARG A 178 5.17 10.34 -32.38
C ARG A 178 6.42 10.70 -31.59
N GLY A 179 6.28 10.73 -30.27
CA GLY A 179 7.37 10.99 -29.35
C GLY A 179 7.91 9.72 -28.72
N VAL A 180 9.23 9.58 -28.64
CA VAL A 180 9.87 8.53 -27.85
C VAL A 180 9.62 8.75 -26.36
N GLN A 181 9.36 7.66 -25.66
CA GLN A 181 8.98 7.67 -24.26
C GLN A 181 9.95 6.89 -23.37
N ASP A 182 10.97 6.25 -23.96
CA ASP A 182 12.06 5.57 -23.26
C ASP A 182 13.39 5.68 -24.02
N ARG A 183 14.42 4.93 -23.59
CA ARG A 183 15.77 4.96 -24.19
C ARG A 183 15.95 3.94 -25.32
N ALA A 184 14.98 3.08 -25.56
CA ALA A 184 14.98 2.07 -26.61
C ALA A 184 14.10 2.50 -27.81
N ASN A 185 13.84 3.81 -27.93
CA ASN A 185 12.99 4.41 -28.96
C ASN A 185 11.55 3.88 -28.95
N GLY A 186 11.06 3.44 -27.78
CA GLY A 186 9.66 3.06 -27.60
C GLY A 186 8.75 4.28 -27.73
N VAL A 187 7.83 4.29 -28.69
CA VAL A 187 6.91 5.43 -28.94
C VAL A 187 5.52 5.26 -28.33
N LEU A 188 5.23 4.08 -27.78
CA LEU A 188 3.95 3.72 -27.16
C LEU A 188 4.12 3.27 -25.70
N ALA A 189 3.16 3.59 -24.85
CA ALA A 189 3.08 3.12 -23.46
C ALA A 189 1.89 2.21 -23.25
N HIS A 190 2.02 1.20 -22.40
CA HIS A 190 0.87 0.63 -21.71
C HIS A 190 0.67 1.35 -20.37
N ILE A 191 -0.58 1.69 -20.06
CA ILE A 191 -1.02 2.31 -18.81
C ILE A 191 -1.98 1.32 -18.15
N LYS A 192 -1.45 0.54 -17.20
CA LYS A 192 -2.12 -0.59 -16.56
C LYS A 192 -1.49 -0.84 -15.19
N ASP A 193 -2.26 -1.35 -14.24
CA ASP A 193 -1.70 -1.81 -12.97
C ASP A 193 -0.79 -3.01 -13.19
N ILE A 194 0.44 -2.86 -12.74
CA ILE A 194 1.47 -3.92 -12.73
C ILE A 194 2.04 -4.10 -11.34
N SER A 195 1.45 -3.49 -10.31
CA SER A 195 1.84 -3.66 -8.90
C SER A 195 1.61 -5.07 -8.37
N GLN A 196 0.79 -5.86 -9.06
CA GLN A 196 0.60 -7.29 -8.79
C GLN A 196 1.74 -8.16 -9.35
N THR A 197 2.40 -7.70 -10.43
CA THR A 197 3.48 -8.45 -11.09
C THR A 197 4.86 -7.96 -10.69
N LEU A 198 4.95 -6.74 -10.17
CA LEU A 198 6.21 -6.10 -9.81
C LEU A 198 6.18 -5.48 -8.42
N PRO A 199 7.30 -5.55 -7.69
CA PRO A 199 7.42 -4.90 -6.40
C PRO A 199 7.27 -3.39 -6.55
N GLN A 200 6.79 -2.74 -5.49
CA GLN A 200 6.47 -1.30 -5.49
C GLN A 200 7.72 -0.44 -5.75
N GLU A 201 8.88 -0.95 -5.36
CA GLU A 201 10.21 -0.38 -5.55
C GLU A 201 10.68 -0.42 -7.01
N ALA A 202 10.11 -1.30 -7.83
CA ALA A 202 10.35 -1.30 -9.27
C ALA A 202 9.47 -0.28 -10.00
N ILE A 203 8.41 0.20 -9.35
CA ILE A 203 7.43 1.12 -9.93
C ILE A 203 7.80 2.56 -9.56
N GLY A 204 8.28 3.32 -10.54
CA GLY A 204 8.60 4.75 -10.41
C GLY A 204 7.57 5.68 -11.05
N SER A 205 6.43 5.14 -11.51
CA SER A 205 5.37 5.92 -12.12
C SER A 205 3.98 5.53 -11.60
N PRO A 206 3.14 6.51 -11.23
CA PRO A 206 1.76 6.29 -10.76
C PRO A 206 0.85 5.70 -11.84
N ALA A 207 1.26 5.79 -13.12
CA ALA A 207 0.53 5.19 -14.24
C ALA A 207 0.44 3.65 -14.16
N PHE A 208 1.22 3.03 -13.27
CA PHE A 208 1.41 1.60 -13.11
C PHE A 208 0.78 1.03 -11.83
N THR A 209 -0.02 1.84 -11.14
CA THR A 209 -0.68 1.50 -9.86
C THR A 209 -2.16 1.80 -9.91
N THR A 210 -2.92 1.21 -8.99
CA THR A 210 -4.35 1.47 -8.76
C THR A 210 -4.64 2.77 -8.02
N ASP A 211 -3.65 3.37 -7.37
CA ASP A 211 -3.78 4.63 -6.63
C ASP A 211 -4.23 5.81 -7.50
N LYS A 212 -4.78 6.85 -6.86
CA LYS A 212 -5.06 8.14 -7.50
C LYS A 212 -3.78 8.69 -8.13
N GLN A 213 -3.84 9.01 -9.42
CA GLN A 213 -2.77 9.72 -10.12
C GLN A 213 -3.09 11.22 -10.07
N VAL A 214 -2.23 11.96 -9.38
CA VAL A 214 -2.40 13.39 -9.15
C VAL A 214 -2.34 14.17 -10.47
N PHE A 215 -2.95 15.36 -10.52
CA PHE A 215 -2.82 16.25 -11.66
C PHE A 215 -1.35 16.47 -12.04
N HIS A 216 -1.05 16.39 -13.32
CA HIS A 216 0.28 16.58 -13.88
C HIS A 216 0.17 16.95 -15.37
N THR A 217 1.31 17.23 -15.98
CA THR A 217 1.52 17.23 -17.43
C THR A 217 2.64 16.27 -17.75
N ASP A 218 2.54 15.56 -18.87
CA ASP A 218 3.60 14.68 -19.36
C ASP A 218 4.69 15.49 -20.11
N ALA A 219 5.67 14.83 -20.71
CA ALA A 219 6.51 15.48 -21.73
C ALA A 219 5.79 15.44 -23.09
N GLY A 220 6.02 16.46 -23.93
CA GLY A 220 5.42 16.57 -25.25
C GLY A 220 4.19 17.50 -25.31
N ASP A 221 3.63 17.64 -26.52
CA ASP A 221 2.58 18.61 -26.85
C ASP A 221 1.18 18.03 -26.69
N ILE A 222 0.95 16.84 -27.21
CA ILE A 222 -0.36 16.17 -27.20
C ILE A 222 -0.22 14.81 -26.51
N ILE A 223 -1.11 14.52 -25.57
CA ILE A 223 -1.26 13.18 -24.99
C ILE A 223 -2.50 12.54 -25.57
N ALA A 224 -2.33 11.35 -26.12
CA ALA A 224 -3.44 10.50 -26.51
C ALA A 224 -3.52 9.29 -25.57
N LEU A 225 -4.74 8.86 -25.22
CA LEU A 225 -4.98 7.64 -24.43
C LEU A 225 -6.04 6.79 -25.11
N PHE A 226 -5.69 5.55 -25.49
CA PHE A 226 -6.60 4.59 -26.11
C PHE A 226 -7.03 3.50 -25.12
N VAL A 227 -8.33 3.32 -24.94
CA VAL A 227 -8.92 2.44 -23.93
C VAL A 227 -9.17 1.05 -24.50
N LEU A 228 -8.33 0.08 -24.11
CA LEU A 228 -8.53 -1.32 -24.47
C LEU A 228 -9.41 -2.06 -23.46
N GLU A 229 -9.36 -1.65 -22.19
CA GLU A 229 -10.24 -2.15 -21.15
C GLU A 229 -10.41 -1.10 -20.04
N THR A 230 -11.61 -1.02 -19.47
CA THR A 230 -11.93 -0.12 -18.34
C THR A 230 -11.68 -0.80 -16.99
N ALA A 231 -11.58 -0.02 -15.91
CA ALA A 231 -11.59 -0.59 -14.56
C ALA A 231 -12.96 -1.20 -14.23
N ALA A 232 -13.01 -2.09 -13.24
CA ALA A 232 -14.28 -2.58 -12.70
C ALA A 232 -15.01 -1.47 -11.92
N GLU A 233 -14.27 -0.72 -11.10
CA GLU A 233 -14.79 0.41 -10.33
C GLU A 233 -13.78 1.56 -10.29
N GLY A 234 -14.26 2.80 -10.35
CA GLY A 234 -13.43 4.01 -10.28
C GLY A 234 -12.64 4.30 -11.56
N GLY A 235 -11.49 4.96 -11.42
CA GLY A 235 -10.56 5.17 -12.54
C GLY A 235 -10.95 6.24 -13.55
N LEU A 236 -11.87 7.13 -13.16
CA LEU A 236 -12.33 8.26 -13.97
C LEU A 236 -11.14 9.14 -14.39
N SER A 237 -11.02 9.41 -15.70
CA SER A 237 -10.03 10.33 -16.23
C SER A 237 -10.42 11.76 -15.85
N ARG A 238 -9.48 12.54 -15.33
CA ARG A 238 -9.72 13.93 -14.90
C ARG A 238 -8.87 14.87 -15.74
N ILE A 239 -9.48 15.92 -16.27
CA ILE A 239 -8.77 17.00 -16.95
C ILE A 239 -9.14 18.35 -16.35
N SER A 240 -8.21 19.31 -16.39
CA SER A 240 -8.46 20.69 -15.95
C SER A 240 -7.69 21.67 -16.83
N SER A 241 -8.32 22.77 -17.22
CA SER A 241 -7.63 23.86 -17.91
C SER A 241 -6.54 24.45 -17.01
N SER A 242 -5.29 24.40 -17.48
CA SER A 242 -4.17 25.06 -16.80
C SER A 242 -4.26 26.58 -16.94
N TRP A 243 -4.95 27.09 -17.97
CA TRP A 243 -5.16 28.51 -18.20
C TRP A 243 -6.20 29.11 -17.23
N LYS A 244 -7.23 28.33 -16.86
CA LYS A 244 -8.16 28.71 -15.79
C LYS A 244 -7.46 28.75 -14.43
N VAL A 245 -6.63 27.75 -14.13
CA VAL A 245 -5.79 27.73 -12.92
C VAL A 245 -4.82 28.93 -12.91
N TYR A 246 -4.18 29.24 -14.04
CA TYR A 246 -3.33 30.42 -14.17
C TYR A 246 -4.09 31.71 -13.88
N ASN A 247 -5.29 31.89 -14.43
CA ASN A 247 -6.10 33.08 -14.18
C ASN A 247 -6.44 33.26 -12.69
N GLU A 248 -6.79 32.17 -11.98
CA GLU A 248 -7.01 32.22 -10.53
C GLU A 248 -5.73 32.64 -9.79
N LEU A 249 -4.58 32.07 -10.15
CA LEU A 249 -3.31 32.40 -9.52
C LEU A 249 -2.87 33.84 -9.81
N ALA A 250 -3.00 34.31 -11.05
CA ALA A 250 -2.65 35.68 -11.42
C ALA A 250 -3.53 36.71 -10.69
N GLU A 251 -4.78 36.38 -10.39
CA GLU A 251 -5.71 37.22 -9.65
C GLU A 251 -5.48 37.19 -8.13
N THR A 252 -5.24 36.00 -7.56
CA THR A 252 -5.27 35.81 -6.10
C THR A 252 -3.89 35.63 -5.46
N ARG A 253 -2.94 35.06 -6.18
CA ARG A 253 -1.61 34.64 -5.69
C ARG A 253 -0.51 34.84 -6.74
N PRO A 254 -0.28 36.09 -7.20
CA PRO A 254 0.77 36.39 -8.19
C PRO A 254 2.18 36.07 -7.68
N ASP A 255 2.40 35.97 -6.36
CA ASP A 255 3.63 35.43 -5.77
C ASP A 255 3.91 33.97 -6.17
N LEU A 256 2.86 33.15 -6.33
CA LEU A 256 3.00 31.78 -6.78
C LEU A 256 3.27 31.71 -8.29
N ILE A 257 2.74 32.64 -9.10
CA ILE A 257 3.13 32.78 -10.51
C ILE A 257 4.64 33.07 -10.62
N LYS A 258 5.14 34.01 -9.81
CA LYS A 258 6.57 34.29 -9.70
C LYS A 258 7.35 33.02 -9.33
N THR A 259 6.94 32.33 -8.27
CA THR A 259 7.59 31.09 -7.80
C THR A 259 7.62 30.00 -8.89
N LEU A 260 6.53 29.82 -9.65
CA LEU A 260 6.46 28.82 -10.73
C LEU A 260 7.33 29.21 -11.94
N SER A 261 7.57 30.50 -12.16
CA SER A 261 8.41 31.03 -13.24
C SER A 261 9.92 31.03 -12.92
N GLU A 262 10.29 30.87 -11.65
CA GLU A 262 11.68 30.74 -11.20
C GLU A 262 12.21 29.32 -11.46
N ALA A 263 13.51 29.08 -11.23
CA ALA A 263 14.13 27.80 -11.53
C ALA A 263 13.86 26.73 -10.44
N TRP A 264 13.49 25.51 -10.85
CA TRP A 264 13.18 24.39 -9.95
C TRP A 264 14.15 23.23 -10.13
N PRO A 265 14.59 22.56 -9.03
CA PRO A 265 15.48 21.42 -9.10
C PRO A 265 14.72 20.16 -9.49
N HIS A 266 14.59 19.90 -10.79
CA HIS A 266 13.96 18.69 -11.31
C HIS A 266 14.89 17.51 -11.11
N ASP A 267 14.50 16.59 -10.25
CA ASP A 267 15.29 15.40 -9.95
C ASP A 267 15.54 14.57 -11.21
N ALA A 268 16.80 14.19 -11.43
CA ALA A 268 17.20 13.26 -12.49
C ALA A 268 17.26 11.79 -11.99
N PHE A 269 16.93 11.57 -10.71
CA PHE A 269 16.91 10.28 -10.01
C PHE A 269 18.24 9.51 -10.11
N GLY A 270 19.35 10.20 -9.86
CA GLY A 270 20.70 9.64 -9.98
C GLY A 270 21.33 9.80 -11.37
N GLY A 271 20.72 10.60 -12.26
CA GLY A 271 21.35 11.06 -13.49
C GLY A 271 22.57 11.97 -13.24
N ASP A 272 23.28 12.30 -14.31
CA ASP A 272 24.37 13.29 -14.31
C ASP A 272 24.05 14.37 -15.35
N PRO A 273 23.81 15.64 -14.95
CA PRO A 273 23.80 16.13 -13.57
C PRO A 273 22.63 15.54 -12.72
N PRO A 274 22.76 15.52 -11.37
CA PRO A 274 21.80 14.89 -10.45
C PRO A 274 20.41 15.53 -10.46
N PHE A 275 20.31 16.77 -10.90
CA PHE A 275 19.05 17.44 -11.19
C PHE A 275 19.25 18.40 -12.37
N LYS A 276 18.15 18.79 -13.01
CA LYS A 276 18.12 19.85 -14.01
C LYS A 276 17.31 21.02 -13.47
N SER A 277 17.83 22.23 -13.61
CA SER A 277 17.13 23.42 -13.16
C SER A 277 16.38 24.07 -14.31
N ARG A 278 15.05 24.26 -14.16
CA ARG A 278 14.22 25.03 -15.09
C ARG A 278 12.90 25.46 -14.45
N PRO A 279 12.18 26.44 -15.01
CA PRO A 279 10.83 26.80 -14.56
C PRO A 279 9.79 25.71 -14.79
N LEU A 280 8.67 25.83 -14.07
CA LEU A 280 7.45 25.04 -14.31
C LEU A 280 6.45 25.80 -15.19
N LEU A 281 6.49 27.12 -15.14
CA LEU A 281 5.57 28.02 -15.83
C LEU A 281 6.35 28.89 -16.81
N PHE A 282 5.89 28.93 -18.06
CA PHE A 282 6.49 29.67 -19.16
C PHE A 282 5.46 30.61 -19.78
N SER A 283 5.92 31.79 -20.20
CA SER A 283 5.21 32.66 -21.12
C SER A 283 6.01 32.75 -22.41
N GLU A 284 5.49 32.16 -23.48
CA GLU A 284 6.14 32.14 -24.79
C GLU A 284 5.09 32.48 -25.85
N ASP A 285 5.35 33.51 -26.67
CA ASP A 285 4.45 33.94 -27.74
C ASP A 285 2.98 34.12 -27.28
N SER A 286 2.82 34.83 -26.16
CA SER A 286 1.51 35.08 -25.50
C SER A 286 0.77 33.81 -25.04
N LYS A 287 1.44 32.66 -24.98
CA LYS A 287 0.89 31.40 -24.48
C LYS A 287 1.50 31.08 -23.14
N ILE A 288 0.62 30.68 -22.23
CA ILE A 288 1.02 30.15 -20.93
C ILE A 288 1.13 28.65 -21.03
N ILE A 289 2.32 28.15 -20.70
CA ILE A 289 2.64 26.72 -20.71
C ILE A 289 3.05 26.34 -19.29
N ILE A 290 2.36 25.35 -18.72
CA ILE A 290 2.77 24.75 -17.45
C ILE A 290 3.26 23.34 -17.74
N GLN A 291 4.51 23.06 -17.38
CA GLN A 291 5.08 21.73 -17.48
C GLN A 291 5.52 21.32 -16.08
N TYR A 292 4.79 20.39 -15.48
CA TYR A 292 5.13 19.85 -14.17
C TYR A 292 4.70 18.39 -13.99
N ALA A 293 5.50 17.65 -13.22
CA ALA A 293 5.11 16.38 -12.65
C ALA A 293 5.61 16.33 -11.21
N ARG A 294 4.69 16.29 -10.24
CA ARG A 294 5.00 16.35 -8.79
C ARG A 294 6.07 15.35 -8.36
N ARG A 295 6.07 14.15 -8.96
CA ARG A 295 7.07 13.09 -8.68
C ARG A 295 8.52 13.55 -8.83
N LEU A 296 8.82 14.52 -9.71
CA LEU A 296 10.17 15.05 -9.90
C LEU A 296 10.68 15.89 -8.71
N PHE A 297 9.81 16.20 -7.75
CA PHE A 297 10.12 17.01 -6.58
C PHE A 297 9.88 16.30 -5.26
N THR A 298 9.06 15.25 -5.26
CA THR A 298 8.69 14.47 -4.05
C THR A 298 9.17 13.03 -4.11
N GLY A 299 9.56 12.55 -5.29
CA GLY A 299 9.64 11.12 -5.58
C GLY A 299 8.27 10.47 -5.72
N PHE A 300 8.26 9.20 -6.10
CA PHE A 300 7.09 8.32 -6.12
C PHE A 300 7.54 6.86 -6.03
N LEU A 301 7.09 6.16 -4.98
CA LEU A 301 7.35 4.74 -4.75
C LEU A 301 8.83 4.39 -4.97
N GLY A 302 9.15 3.55 -5.96
CA GLY A 302 10.50 3.15 -6.28
C GLY A 302 11.43 4.30 -6.66
N LEU A 303 10.92 5.40 -7.22
CA LEU A 303 11.70 6.59 -7.56
C LEU A 303 11.65 7.61 -6.43
N ALA A 304 12.30 7.30 -5.31
CA ALA A 304 12.45 8.26 -4.21
C ALA A 304 13.24 9.50 -4.68
N ARG A 305 12.91 10.67 -4.12
CA ARG A 305 13.66 11.90 -4.38
C ARG A 305 15.11 11.73 -3.92
N SER A 306 16.05 12.09 -4.79
CA SER A 306 17.49 12.14 -4.53
C SER A 306 17.79 13.00 -3.29
N PRO A 307 18.57 12.49 -2.32
CA PRO A 307 18.82 13.20 -1.06
C PRO A 307 19.76 14.40 -1.21
N ASN A 308 20.61 14.41 -2.26
CA ASN A 308 21.69 15.38 -2.43
C ASN A 308 21.40 16.47 -3.48
N ILE A 309 20.12 16.76 -3.75
CA ILE A 309 19.72 17.86 -4.64
C ILE A 309 19.08 18.98 -3.81
N PRO A 310 19.13 20.25 -4.27
CA PRO A 310 18.60 21.38 -3.52
C PRO A 310 17.16 21.12 -3.04
N PRO A 311 16.84 21.35 -1.76
CA PRO A 311 15.47 21.19 -1.27
C PRO A 311 14.53 22.19 -1.93
N LEU A 312 13.23 21.89 -1.93
CA LEU A 312 12.23 22.88 -2.28
C LEU A 312 12.17 23.99 -1.22
N THR A 313 11.73 25.18 -1.61
CA THR A 313 11.29 26.19 -0.64
C THR A 313 9.85 25.92 -0.19
N GLU A 314 9.43 26.50 0.93
CA GLU A 314 8.02 26.47 1.34
C GLU A 314 7.11 27.13 0.29
N ALA A 315 7.58 28.15 -0.42
CA ALA A 315 6.84 28.75 -1.53
C ALA A 315 6.63 27.76 -2.70
N GLN A 316 7.67 27.00 -3.03
CA GLN A 316 7.60 25.95 -4.05
C GLN A 316 6.66 24.82 -3.62
N ALA A 317 6.73 24.36 -2.37
CA ALA A 317 5.81 23.36 -1.85
C ALA A 317 4.35 23.84 -1.90
N GLU A 318 4.09 25.09 -1.49
CA GLU A 318 2.76 25.70 -1.58
C GLU A 318 2.27 25.84 -3.03
N ALA A 319 3.15 26.23 -3.97
CA ALA A 319 2.80 26.34 -5.38
C ALA A 319 2.37 24.97 -5.96
N LEU A 320 3.08 23.88 -5.64
CA LEU A 320 2.73 22.53 -6.08
C LEU A 320 1.37 22.05 -5.55
N ASP A 321 1.05 22.35 -4.29
CA ASP A 321 -0.25 22.01 -3.70
C ASP A 321 -1.37 22.89 -4.29
N THR A 322 -1.12 24.19 -4.45
CA THR A 322 -2.12 25.13 -4.98
C THR A 322 -2.53 24.79 -6.40
N ILE A 323 -1.59 24.49 -7.30
CA ILE A 323 -1.95 24.08 -8.67
C ILE A 323 -2.76 22.78 -8.68
N HIS A 324 -2.48 21.85 -7.77
CA HIS A 324 -3.21 20.59 -7.69
C HIS A 324 -4.66 20.79 -7.24
N PHE A 325 -4.88 21.49 -6.13
CA PHE A 325 -6.21 21.70 -5.58
C PHE A 325 -7.07 22.64 -6.45
N LEU A 326 -6.46 23.60 -7.14
CA LEU A 326 -7.17 24.40 -8.16
C LEU A 326 -7.53 23.55 -9.38
N ALA A 327 -6.65 22.66 -9.84
CA ALA A 327 -6.99 21.74 -10.92
C ALA A 327 -8.13 20.81 -10.52
N GLU A 328 -8.16 20.31 -9.28
CA GLU A 328 -9.26 19.50 -8.77
C GLU A 328 -10.59 20.27 -8.73
N LYS A 329 -10.56 21.50 -8.18
CA LYS A 329 -11.71 22.41 -8.12
C LYS A 329 -12.33 22.68 -9.50
N TYR A 330 -11.50 22.85 -10.53
CA TYR A 330 -11.94 23.21 -11.89
C TYR A 330 -12.02 22.01 -12.85
N SER A 331 -11.86 20.78 -12.37
CA SER A 331 -11.77 19.60 -13.22
C SER A 331 -13.08 19.19 -13.90
N LEU A 332 -12.94 18.61 -15.10
CA LEU A 332 -13.95 17.82 -15.80
C LEU A 332 -13.58 16.33 -15.69
N GLY A 333 -14.58 15.48 -15.40
CA GLY A 333 -14.44 14.03 -15.43
C GLY A 333 -14.84 13.46 -16.79
N LEU A 334 -13.99 12.62 -17.36
CA LEU A 334 -14.21 11.94 -18.63
C LEU A 334 -14.43 10.44 -18.38
N SER A 335 -15.68 10.01 -18.49
CA SER A 335 -16.07 8.60 -18.34
C SER A 335 -15.73 7.83 -19.61
N PHE A 336 -14.61 7.12 -19.56
CA PHE A 336 -14.15 6.27 -20.65
C PHE A 336 -15.00 5.02 -20.80
N GLN A 337 -15.17 4.65 -22.06
CA GLN A 337 -15.69 3.39 -22.54
C GLN A 337 -14.58 2.65 -23.27
N LYS A 338 -14.73 1.33 -23.37
CA LYS A 338 -13.86 0.48 -24.16
C LYS A 338 -13.92 0.91 -25.63
N GLY A 339 -12.77 1.18 -26.24
CA GLY A 339 -12.65 1.68 -27.61
C GLY A 339 -12.47 3.18 -27.76
N ASP A 340 -12.47 3.95 -26.66
CA ASP A 340 -12.29 5.40 -26.75
C ASP A 340 -10.83 5.81 -26.92
N ILE A 341 -10.62 6.91 -27.65
CA ILE A 341 -9.34 7.62 -27.69
C ILE A 341 -9.52 9.05 -27.20
N GLN A 342 -8.96 9.37 -26.04
CA GLN A 342 -8.83 10.74 -25.55
C GLN A 342 -7.64 11.41 -26.22
N TYR A 343 -7.80 12.67 -26.65
CA TYR A 343 -6.69 13.56 -27.00
C TYR A 343 -6.76 14.84 -26.16
N ILE A 344 -5.61 15.26 -25.62
CA ILE A 344 -5.47 16.52 -24.88
C ILE A 344 -4.24 17.29 -25.32
N ASN A 345 -4.34 18.62 -25.32
CA ASN A 345 -3.21 19.53 -25.42
C ASN A 345 -2.52 19.64 -24.05
N ASN A 346 -1.43 18.90 -23.91
CA ASN A 346 -0.63 18.77 -22.69
C ASN A 346 -0.02 20.10 -22.21
N LEU A 347 0.08 21.10 -23.09
CA LEU A 347 0.64 22.41 -22.75
C LEU A 347 -0.37 23.31 -22.02
N SER A 348 -1.67 23.00 -22.13
CA SER A 348 -2.78 23.82 -21.62
C SER A 348 -3.75 23.06 -20.71
N ILE A 349 -3.55 21.76 -20.53
CA ILE A 349 -4.43 20.90 -19.74
C ILE A 349 -3.60 20.12 -18.73
N PHE A 350 -4.01 20.19 -17.46
CA PHE A 350 -3.60 19.21 -16.46
C PHE A 350 -4.46 17.97 -16.59
N HIS A 351 -3.86 16.80 -16.43
CA HIS A 351 -4.58 15.53 -16.39
C HIS A 351 -4.20 14.69 -15.17
N GLY A 352 -5.14 13.87 -14.74
CA GLY A 352 -5.03 12.98 -13.60
C GLY A 352 -6.04 11.84 -13.71
N ARG A 353 -6.10 11.00 -12.68
CA ARG A 353 -7.05 9.89 -12.63
C ARG A 353 -7.41 9.58 -11.20
N ASP A 354 -8.70 9.29 -10.97
CA ASP A 354 -9.18 8.78 -9.69
C ASP A 354 -8.57 7.39 -9.40
N GLY A 355 -8.57 6.97 -8.14
CA GLY A 355 -8.21 5.59 -7.75
C GLY A 355 -9.21 4.59 -8.32
N TYR A 356 -8.80 3.34 -8.49
CA TYR A 356 -9.65 2.32 -9.11
C TYR A 356 -9.35 0.91 -8.63
N THR A 357 -10.29 0.00 -8.87
CA THR A 357 -10.14 -1.43 -8.63
C THR A 357 -10.35 -2.20 -9.93
N ASP A 358 -9.49 -3.18 -10.17
CA ASP A 358 -9.53 -4.02 -11.38
C ASP A 358 -10.30 -5.32 -11.16
N ASP A 359 -10.95 -5.80 -12.23
CA ASP A 359 -11.36 -7.19 -12.37
C ASP A 359 -10.10 -8.02 -12.70
N PRO A 360 -9.74 -9.06 -11.93
CA PRO A 360 -8.56 -9.89 -12.21
C PRO A 360 -8.55 -10.52 -13.61
N LYS A 361 -9.72 -10.72 -14.23
CA LYS A 361 -9.86 -11.28 -15.59
C LYS A 361 -9.81 -10.20 -16.66
N ARG A 362 -10.21 -8.96 -16.35
CA ARG A 362 -10.29 -7.83 -17.28
C ARG A 362 -9.75 -6.56 -16.62
N PRO A 363 -8.44 -6.53 -16.32
CA PRO A 363 -7.84 -5.36 -15.69
C PRO A 363 -7.80 -4.19 -16.67
N ARG A 364 -7.98 -2.97 -16.15
CA ARG A 364 -7.90 -1.72 -16.90
C ARG A 364 -6.62 -1.67 -17.72
N HIS A 365 -6.75 -1.43 -19.02
CA HIS A 365 -5.61 -1.39 -19.92
C HIS A 365 -5.78 -0.27 -20.94
N LEU A 366 -4.95 0.77 -20.81
CA LEU A 366 -4.89 1.86 -21.79
C LEU A 366 -3.54 1.84 -22.52
N LEU A 367 -3.52 2.39 -23.74
CA LEU A 367 -2.29 2.71 -24.46
C LEU A 367 -2.09 4.22 -24.50
N ARG A 368 -0.85 4.70 -24.47
CA ARG A 368 -0.53 6.14 -24.52
C ARG A 368 0.48 6.48 -25.61
N LEU A 369 0.16 7.51 -26.40
CA LEU A 369 1.08 8.18 -27.31
C LEU A 369 1.39 9.60 -26.82
N TRP A 370 2.64 10.01 -27.02
CA TRP A 370 3.02 11.42 -27.06
C TRP A 370 3.08 11.83 -28.52
N LEU A 371 2.40 12.92 -28.88
CA LEU A 371 2.22 13.32 -30.27
C LEU A 371 2.57 14.79 -30.46
N ARG A 372 2.96 15.14 -31.68
CA ARG A 372 3.20 16.52 -32.12
C ARG A 372 2.68 16.72 -33.54
N ASN A 373 2.01 17.84 -33.74
CA ASN A 373 1.64 18.34 -35.06
C ASN A 373 2.51 19.56 -35.36
N GLU A 374 3.51 19.43 -36.24
CA GLU A 374 4.45 20.53 -36.52
C GLU A 374 3.78 21.79 -37.07
N GLU A 375 2.66 21.64 -37.77
CA GLU A 375 1.93 22.77 -38.37
C GLU A 375 1.18 23.59 -37.31
N LEU A 376 0.75 22.94 -36.22
CA LEU A 376 -0.08 23.54 -35.17
C LEU A 376 0.67 23.72 -33.85
N ALA A 377 1.86 23.14 -33.72
CA ALA A 377 2.62 23.13 -32.49
C ALA A 377 2.92 24.54 -32.01
N TRP A 378 2.77 24.74 -30.70
CA TRP A 378 3.17 25.98 -30.08
C TRP A 378 4.70 26.11 -30.09
N LYS A 379 5.17 27.35 -30.06
CA LYS A 379 6.60 27.63 -29.94
C LYS A 379 7.10 27.03 -28.62
N THR A 380 8.06 26.11 -28.72
CA THR A 380 8.66 25.47 -27.55
C THR A 380 9.54 26.48 -26.79
N PRO A 381 9.27 26.74 -25.50
CA PRO A 381 10.12 27.58 -24.65
C PRO A 381 11.56 27.08 -24.64
N GLU A 382 12.53 27.99 -24.56
CA GLU A 382 13.96 27.65 -24.62
C GLU A 382 14.37 26.49 -23.68
N PRO A 383 13.97 26.48 -22.39
CA PRO A 383 14.36 25.39 -21.48
C PRO A 383 13.71 24.03 -21.79
N LEU A 384 12.73 23.99 -22.70
CA LEU A 384 12.04 22.78 -23.14
C LEU A 384 12.53 22.27 -24.50
N LYS A 385 13.36 23.01 -25.24
CA LYS A 385 13.84 22.60 -26.57
C LYS A 385 14.60 21.28 -26.54
N ASP A 386 15.60 21.14 -25.66
CA ASP A 386 16.37 19.90 -25.54
C ASP A 386 15.51 18.66 -25.21
N PRO A 387 14.64 18.68 -24.19
CA PRO A 387 13.78 17.54 -23.94
C PRO A 387 12.78 17.28 -25.09
N TRP A 388 12.28 18.30 -25.79
CA TRP A 388 11.42 18.11 -26.96
C TRP A 388 12.16 17.53 -28.15
N ASN A 389 13.39 17.97 -28.40
CA ASN A 389 14.26 17.39 -29.41
C ASN A 389 14.52 15.93 -29.13
N ARG A 390 14.75 15.59 -27.86
CA ARG A 390 14.86 14.18 -27.45
C ARG A 390 13.56 13.43 -27.67
N VAL A 391 12.40 14.01 -27.35
CA VAL A 391 11.11 13.30 -27.50
C VAL A 391 10.77 13.09 -28.98
N TYR A 392 10.93 14.08 -29.85
CA TYR A 392 10.37 14.02 -31.21
C TYR A 392 11.38 13.82 -32.33
N TYR A 393 12.68 14.06 -32.09
CA TYR A 393 13.72 14.11 -33.13
C TYR A 393 14.95 13.25 -32.82
N SER A 394 14.92 12.39 -31.81
CA SER A 394 16.05 11.49 -31.48
C SER A 394 15.99 10.13 -32.15
N THR A 395 14.98 9.86 -32.97
CA THR A 395 14.76 8.57 -33.61
C THR A 395 14.21 8.75 -35.02
N THR A 396 14.36 7.73 -35.84
CA THR A 396 13.78 7.63 -37.18
C THR A 396 12.64 6.60 -37.21
N PRO A 397 11.72 6.65 -38.20
CA PRO A 397 10.67 5.64 -38.38
C PRO A 397 11.16 4.17 -38.36
N ASP A 398 12.36 3.89 -38.84
CA ASP A 398 12.91 2.53 -38.86
C ASP A 398 13.37 2.04 -37.47
N GLU A 399 13.63 2.97 -36.56
CA GLU A 399 14.11 2.70 -35.19
C GLU A 399 12.99 2.74 -34.15
N GLU A 400 11.80 3.23 -34.52
CA GLU A 400 10.66 3.29 -33.62
C GLU A 400 10.19 1.89 -33.22
N TYR A 401 9.99 1.70 -31.92
CA TYR A 401 9.50 0.46 -31.34
C TYR A 401 8.13 0.64 -30.69
N PHE A 402 7.26 -0.35 -30.90
CA PHE A 402 5.90 -0.40 -30.34
C PHE A 402 5.80 -1.64 -29.45
N PRO A 403 5.88 -1.50 -28.12
CA PRO A 403 5.70 -2.65 -27.24
C PRO A 403 4.30 -3.24 -27.41
N LEU A 404 4.23 -4.56 -27.55
CA LEU A 404 2.96 -5.30 -27.63
C LEU A 404 2.35 -5.53 -26.23
N GLU A 405 3.22 -5.70 -25.24
CA GLU A 405 2.88 -6.01 -23.85
C GLU A 405 3.42 -4.94 -22.91
N PRO A 406 2.83 -4.78 -21.71
CA PRO A 406 3.29 -3.78 -20.75
C PRO A 406 4.73 -4.06 -20.30
N GLU A 407 5.60 -3.08 -20.54
CA GLU A 407 6.99 -3.07 -20.06
C GLU A 407 7.19 -1.92 -19.07
N VAL A 408 7.94 -2.17 -17.98
CA VAL A 408 8.34 -1.06 -17.11
C VAL A 408 9.54 -0.36 -17.71
N ARG A 409 9.29 0.89 -18.09
CA ARG A 409 10.27 1.73 -18.78
C ARG A 409 11.42 2.06 -17.86
N LYS A 410 12.66 2.05 -18.37
CA LYS A 410 13.84 2.56 -17.64
C LYS A 410 13.67 3.96 -17.02
N ALA A 411 12.85 4.84 -17.60
CA ALA A 411 12.57 6.20 -17.10
C ALA A 411 11.42 6.29 -16.07
N SER A 412 10.74 5.16 -15.84
CA SER A 412 9.63 4.96 -14.89
C SER A 412 9.87 3.75 -13.99
N ASN A 413 11.03 3.12 -14.08
CA ASN A 413 11.57 2.18 -13.09
C ASN A 413 11.98 3.00 -11.88
N GLY A 414 11.79 2.47 -10.67
CA GLY A 414 12.36 3.00 -9.43
C GLY A 414 13.86 3.32 -9.48
N ASN A 415 14.57 2.76 -10.45
CA ASN A 415 16.00 2.90 -10.63
C ASN A 415 16.28 3.98 -11.70
N GLY A 416 16.42 5.24 -11.29
CA GLY A 416 16.70 6.37 -12.18
C GLY A 416 18.08 6.40 -12.85
N THR A 417 18.81 5.28 -12.85
CA THR A 417 19.88 5.02 -13.81
C THR A 417 19.62 3.66 -14.45
N GLY A 418 19.87 3.53 -15.75
CA GLY A 418 19.72 2.27 -16.48
C GLY A 418 20.64 1.17 -15.93
N LYS A 419 20.26 0.57 -14.80
CA LYS A 419 20.94 -0.47 -14.04
C LYS A 419 19.99 -1.64 -13.72
N TYR A 420 19.07 -1.93 -14.64
CA TYR A 420 18.32 -3.20 -14.68
C TYR A 420 18.74 -4.08 -15.87
N ALA A 421 19.69 -3.61 -16.68
CA ALA A 421 20.55 -4.48 -17.50
C ALA A 421 21.91 -4.74 -16.80
N ASP A 422 22.16 -4.06 -15.67
CA ASP A 422 23.30 -4.26 -14.77
C ASP A 422 22.81 -4.81 -13.43
N ASP A 423 22.06 -5.92 -13.47
CA ASP A 423 21.58 -6.72 -12.32
C ASP A 423 22.73 -7.35 -11.49
N VAL A 424 23.85 -6.63 -11.35
CA VAL A 424 25.10 -7.03 -10.71
C VAL A 424 25.52 -6.04 -9.60
N ALA A 425 24.90 -4.87 -9.46
CA ALA A 425 25.55 -3.76 -8.73
C ALA A 425 25.32 -3.60 -7.20
N PRO A 426 24.33 -4.18 -6.49
CA PRO A 426 24.34 -4.18 -5.02
C PRO A 426 24.86 -5.49 -4.41
N ARG A 427 25.60 -6.30 -5.18
CA ARG A 427 26.51 -7.32 -4.62
C ARG A 427 27.97 -6.87 -4.54
N LEU A 428 28.29 -5.70 -5.11
CA LEU A 428 29.67 -5.24 -5.31
C LEU A 428 30.20 -4.27 -4.25
N MET A 429 29.37 -3.73 -3.35
CA MET A 429 29.83 -2.68 -2.41
C MET A 429 30.17 -3.18 -1.01
N THR A 430 30.02 -4.46 -0.70
CA THR A 430 30.28 -4.96 0.67
C THR A 430 31.16 -6.22 0.75
N ASN A 431 31.62 -6.79 -0.38
CA ASN A 431 32.50 -7.97 -0.39
C ASN A 431 33.95 -7.60 -0.83
N PRO A 432 34.96 -7.75 0.05
CA PRO A 432 36.35 -7.43 -0.24
C PRO A 432 36.98 -8.20 -1.42
N LEU A 433 36.43 -9.37 -1.78
CA LEU A 433 37.00 -10.27 -2.80
C LEU A 433 36.72 -9.82 -4.24
N CYS A 434 35.81 -8.88 -4.48
CA CYS A 434 35.50 -8.38 -5.84
C CYS A 434 36.29 -7.10 -6.22
N ARG A 435 37.35 -6.75 -5.48
CA ARG A 435 38.16 -5.54 -5.75
C ARG A 435 39.34 -5.73 -6.70
N SER A 436 39.69 -6.95 -7.11
CA SER A 436 40.83 -7.17 -8.02
C SER A 436 40.37 -7.21 -9.48
N ARG A 437 41.18 -6.62 -10.38
CA ARG A 437 40.88 -6.40 -11.81
C ARG A 437 40.84 -7.67 -12.67
N LEU A 438 40.66 -8.84 -12.08
CA LEU A 438 40.62 -10.12 -12.79
C LEU A 438 39.63 -11.07 -12.08
N ALA A 439 38.62 -11.56 -12.84
CA ALA A 439 37.62 -12.63 -12.58
C ALA A 439 36.20 -12.22 -12.14
N PRO A 440 35.19 -13.13 -12.20
CA PRO A 440 34.69 -14.00 -13.28
C PRO A 440 33.19 -13.64 -13.60
N SER A 441 32.40 -14.55 -14.19
CA SER A 441 31.08 -14.24 -14.80
C SER A 441 29.96 -13.81 -13.81
N PRO A 442 28.89 -13.12 -14.27
CA PRO A 442 27.78 -12.63 -13.43
C PRO A 442 27.02 -13.71 -12.63
N VAL A 443 27.04 -14.96 -13.08
CA VAL A 443 26.38 -16.11 -12.40
C VAL A 443 27.09 -16.45 -11.08
N ASP A 444 28.40 -16.20 -10.99
CA ASP A 444 29.18 -16.45 -9.77
C ASP A 444 28.91 -15.39 -8.69
N CYS A 445 28.54 -14.18 -9.09
CA CYS A 445 28.19 -13.08 -8.18
C CYS A 445 26.79 -13.24 -7.58
N LEU A 446 25.81 -13.77 -8.32
CA LEU A 446 24.45 -14.10 -7.84
C LEU A 446 24.38 -15.20 -6.77
N ASN A 447 25.50 -15.87 -6.50
CA ASN A 447 25.65 -16.83 -5.40
C ASN A 447 26.49 -16.29 -4.22
N ALA A 448 26.95 -15.03 -4.26
CA ALA A 448 27.70 -14.41 -3.18
C ALA A 448 26.82 -14.11 -1.92
N PRO A 449 27.29 -14.44 -0.72
CA PRO A 449 26.54 -14.25 0.54
C PRO A 449 26.43 -12.76 0.95
N TRP A 450 25.37 -12.44 1.72
CA TRP A 450 25.17 -11.12 2.36
C TRP A 450 26.38 -10.69 3.20
N SER A 451 26.63 -9.38 3.32
CA SER A 451 27.79 -8.86 4.07
C SER A 451 27.75 -9.08 5.57
N TRP A 452 26.56 -9.37 6.11
CA TRP A 452 26.40 -10.01 7.40
C TRP A 452 25.52 -11.24 7.19
N SER A 453 25.84 -12.30 7.91
CA SER A 453 25.01 -13.49 7.91
C SER A 453 23.78 -13.27 8.78
N GLN A 454 22.77 -14.11 8.57
CA GLN A 454 21.75 -14.33 9.57
C GLN A 454 22.44 -14.57 10.93
N PRO A 455 22.08 -13.82 11.98
CA PRO A 455 22.55 -14.08 13.34
C PRO A 455 22.35 -15.54 13.70
N ASP A 456 23.20 -16.07 14.57
CA ASP A 456 23.00 -17.41 15.12
C ASP A 456 21.79 -17.41 16.07
N ILE A 457 20.62 -17.50 15.46
CA ILE A 457 19.31 -17.49 16.09
C ILE A 457 18.45 -18.57 15.44
N SER A 458 17.74 -19.30 16.29
CA SER A 458 16.85 -20.38 15.86
C SER A 458 15.43 -20.10 16.33
N TYR A 459 14.48 -20.88 15.80
CA TYR A 459 13.10 -20.85 16.26
C TYR A 459 13.01 -21.10 17.77
N HIS A 460 13.82 -22.03 18.28
CA HIS A 460 13.95 -22.24 19.72
C HIS A 460 14.94 -21.22 20.30
N PRO A 461 14.51 -20.37 21.23
CA PRO A 461 15.37 -19.34 21.81
C PRO A 461 16.45 -19.98 22.68
N ASP A 462 17.67 -19.46 22.57
CA ASP A 462 18.83 -19.95 23.32
C ASP A 462 19.28 -18.86 24.31
N ARG A 463 19.17 -19.19 25.60
CA ARG A 463 19.42 -18.25 26.69
C ARG A 463 20.90 -17.88 26.82
N VAL A 464 21.80 -18.78 26.44
CA VAL A 464 23.24 -18.51 26.44
C VAL A 464 23.57 -17.55 25.31
N LYS A 465 23.13 -17.86 24.09
CA LYS A 465 23.36 -16.98 22.92
C LYS A 465 22.75 -15.60 23.10
N TRP A 466 21.57 -15.50 23.70
CA TRP A 466 20.96 -14.21 24.04
C TRP A 466 21.84 -13.39 24.98
N ARG A 467 22.30 -13.98 26.10
CA ARG A 467 23.15 -13.29 27.08
C ARG A 467 24.48 -12.84 26.47
N GLU A 468 25.12 -13.71 25.69
CA GLU A 468 26.36 -13.40 24.98
C GLU A 468 26.17 -12.27 23.97
N ARG A 469 25.08 -12.31 23.19
CA ARG A 469 24.71 -11.25 22.24
C ARG A 469 24.46 -9.92 22.95
N THR A 470 23.70 -9.93 24.03
CA THR A 470 23.44 -8.73 24.85
C THR A 470 24.73 -8.16 25.41
N ALA A 471 25.58 -8.98 26.02
CA ALA A 471 26.86 -8.55 26.58
C ALA A 471 27.77 -7.95 25.50
N ARG A 472 27.85 -8.59 24.34
CA ARG A 472 28.62 -8.08 23.20
C ARG A 472 28.11 -6.73 22.71
N ARG A 473 26.80 -6.60 22.48
CA ARG A 473 26.20 -5.33 22.00
C ARG A 473 26.39 -4.19 22.99
N LEU A 474 26.26 -4.46 24.29
CA LEU A 474 26.49 -3.46 25.34
C LEU A 474 27.97 -3.10 25.49
N ALA A 475 28.89 -4.04 25.25
CA ALA A 475 30.32 -3.74 25.21
C ALA A 475 30.70 -2.88 23.99
N GLU A 476 30.08 -3.14 22.84
CA GLU A 476 30.28 -2.37 21.60
C GLU A 476 29.67 -0.97 21.67
N ASN A 477 28.51 -0.83 22.32
CA ASN A 477 27.87 0.46 22.55
C ASN A 477 27.22 0.50 23.95
N PRO A 478 27.96 1.03 24.95
CA PRO A 478 27.47 1.15 26.32
C PRO A 478 26.27 2.09 26.49
N ASP A 479 26.04 2.98 25.52
CA ASP A 479 24.96 3.97 25.58
C ASP A 479 23.60 3.41 25.09
N LEU A 480 23.54 2.16 24.62
CA LEU A 480 22.28 1.54 24.17
C LEU A 480 21.16 1.65 25.22
N PRO A 481 21.37 1.35 26.52
CA PRO A 481 20.34 1.53 27.56
C PRO A 481 19.96 3.00 27.81
N LEU A 482 20.79 3.96 27.40
CA LEU A 482 20.55 5.40 27.55
C LEU A 482 19.81 6.00 26.35
N THR A 483 19.52 5.20 25.32
CA THR A 483 18.76 5.65 24.14
C THR A 483 17.40 6.22 24.54
N SER A 484 17.00 7.36 23.98
CA SER A 484 15.66 7.88 24.18
C SER A 484 14.62 6.99 23.52
N LEU A 485 13.46 6.81 24.14
CA LEU A 485 12.33 6.14 23.50
C LEU A 485 11.95 6.85 22.19
N PRO A 486 11.46 6.11 21.17
CA PRO A 486 10.94 6.73 19.95
C PRO A 486 9.80 7.70 20.27
N GLU A 487 9.63 8.71 19.42
CA GLU A 487 8.59 9.71 19.60
C GLU A 487 7.20 9.06 19.73
N GLY A 488 6.41 9.57 20.67
CA GLY A 488 5.07 9.08 20.97
C GLY A 488 5.02 7.87 21.90
N PHE A 489 6.09 7.09 22.11
CA PHE A 489 6.04 5.91 22.97
C PHE A 489 6.09 6.26 24.47
N PRO A 490 5.21 5.67 25.31
CA PRO A 490 5.15 6.00 26.73
C PRO A 490 6.33 5.39 27.51
N LYS A 491 6.86 6.13 28.49
CA LYS A 491 7.93 5.61 29.38
C LYS A 491 7.48 4.40 30.20
N LYS A 492 6.19 4.34 30.51
CA LYS A 492 5.57 3.28 31.31
C LYS A 492 4.08 3.23 31.00
N LEU A 493 3.56 2.04 30.85
CA LEU A 493 2.13 1.75 30.74
C LEU A 493 1.56 1.50 32.14
N GLU A 494 0.40 2.09 32.41
CA GLU A 494 -0.38 1.88 33.64
C GLU A 494 -1.80 1.43 33.24
N SER A 495 -2.08 0.13 33.43
CA SER A 495 -3.32 -0.51 32.98
C SER A 495 -3.50 -1.87 33.66
N PRO A 496 -4.74 -2.37 33.84
CA PRO A 496 -5.01 -3.75 34.24
C PRO A 496 -4.38 -4.81 33.33
N LEU A 497 -4.00 -4.44 32.09
CA LEU A 497 -3.26 -5.31 31.18
C LEU A 497 -1.78 -5.49 31.57
N VAL A 498 -1.26 -4.69 32.52
CA VAL A 498 0.12 -4.79 33.01
C VAL A 498 0.16 -5.70 34.23
N TRP A 499 0.51 -6.97 34.02
CA TRP A 499 0.62 -7.99 35.06
C TRP A 499 1.72 -9.00 34.75
N GLU A 500 2.14 -9.76 35.75
CA GLU A 500 3.02 -10.92 35.64
C GLU A 500 2.44 -12.14 36.35
N GLY A 501 2.90 -13.35 36.00
CA GLY A 501 2.28 -14.60 36.45
C GLY A 501 2.10 -14.73 37.97
N LYS A 502 3.03 -14.20 38.77
CA LYS A 502 2.95 -14.23 40.24
C LYS A 502 1.88 -13.32 40.85
N ASP A 503 1.28 -12.42 40.06
CA ASP A 503 0.15 -11.59 40.52
C ASP A 503 -1.11 -12.44 40.73
N TRP A 504 -1.11 -13.65 40.15
CA TRP A 504 -2.22 -14.59 40.15
C TRP A 504 -1.90 -15.77 41.08
N LYS A 505 -2.70 -15.93 42.14
CA LYS A 505 -2.46 -16.93 43.18
C LYS A 505 -3.32 -18.18 43.01
N ASP A 506 -4.52 -18.00 42.47
CA ASP A 506 -5.51 -19.06 42.32
C ASP A 506 -6.30 -18.91 41.02
N GLU A 507 -6.63 -20.05 40.40
CA GLU A 507 -7.29 -20.06 39.08
C GLU A 507 -8.70 -19.49 39.09
N SER A 508 -9.38 -19.41 40.23
CA SER A 508 -10.68 -18.73 40.36
C SER A 508 -10.63 -17.25 39.97
N GLN A 509 -9.44 -16.64 39.92
CA GLN A 509 -9.26 -15.26 39.48
C GLN A 509 -9.44 -15.09 37.96
N TRP A 510 -9.29 -16.15 37.16
CA TRP A 510 -9.39 -16.11 35.70
C TRP A 510 -10.25 -17.22 35.09
N VAL A 511 -10.67 -18.21 35.87
CA VAL A 511 -11.57 -19.28 35.44
C VAL A 511 -13.00 -18.92 35.83
N TYR A 512 -13.87 -18.85 34.82
CA TYR A 512 -15.30 -18.84 35.01
C TYR A 512 -15.82 -20.28 34.91
N GLN A 513 -16.32 -20.78 36.04
CA GLN A 513 -16.88 -22.13 36.16
C GLN A 513 -18.33 -22.12 35.67
N LEU A 514 -18.61 -22.84 34.57
CA LEU A 514 -19.99 -22.99 34.10
C LEU A 514 -20.80 -23.80 35.11
N THR A 515 -21.97 -23.28 35.48
CA THR A 515 -22.93 -23.94 36.36
C THR A 515 -23.81 -24.93 35.59
N GLU A 516 -24.50 -25.83 36.30
CA GLU A 516 -25.46 -26.74 35.66
C GLU A 516 -26.55 -26.00 34.87
N SER A 517 -27.00 -24.84 35.35
CA SER A 517 -27.94 -23.98 34.62
C SER A 517 -27.32 -23.39 33.35
N ASP A 518 -26.06 -22.94 33.41
CA ASP A 518 -25.35 -22.42 32.24
C ASP A 518 -25.21 -23.54 31.17
N LEU A 519 -24.89 -24.77 31.58
CA LEU A 519 -24.78 -25.92 30.67
C LEU A 519 -26.11 -26.34 30.06
N LYS A 520 -27.19 -26.33 30.86
CA LYS A 520 -28.54 -26.58 30.35
C LYS A 520 -28.93 -25.53 29.31
N GLU A 521 -28.62 -24.27 29.56
CA GLU A 521 -28.90 -23.17 28.64
C GLU A 521 -28.14 -23.34 27.31
N ILE A 522 -26.88 -23.77 27.36
CA ILE A 522 -26.09 -24.13 26.16
C ILE A 522 -26.75 -25.28 25.38
N ASP A 523 -27.21 -26.34 26.05
CA ASP A 523 -27.90 -27.47 25.42
C ASP A 523 -29.23 -27.05 24.77
N ASP A 524 -30.02 -26.21 25.44
CA ASP A 524 -31.24 -25.64 24.89
C ASP A 524 -30.94 -24.76 23.65
N ALA A 525 -29.85 -23.99 23.66
CA ALA A 525 -29.42 -23.17 22.53
C ALA A 525 -28.94 -24.01 21.34
N VAL A 526 -28.25 -25.13 21.57
CA VAL A 526 -27.89 -26.11 20.51
C VAL A 526 -29.14 -26.65 19.83
N LYS A 527 -30.14 -27.10 20.62
CA LYS A 527 -31.43 -27.58 20.07
C LYS A 527 -32.16 -26.50 19.30
N HIS A 528 -32.16 -25.28 19.83
CA HIS A 528 -32.78 -24.13 19.16
C HIS A 528 -32.14 -23.88 17.79
N PHE A 529 -30.81 -23.77 17.73
CA PHE A 529 -30.09 -23.52 16.48
C PHE A 529 -30.35 -24.61 15.44
N HIS A 530 -30.31 -25.89 15.83
CA HIS A 530 -30.69 -26.99 14.94
C HIS A 530 -32.11 -26.84 14.38
N GLY A 531 -33.06 -26.41 15.21
CA GLY A 531 -34.44 -26.14 14.79
C GLY A 531 -34.59 -25.01 13.76
N THR A 532 -33.61 -24.11 13.66
CA THR A 532 -33.62 -23.01 12.66
C THR A 532 -33.26 -23.47 11.24
N GLY A 533 -32.49 -24.56 11.11
CA GLY A 533 -31.95 -25.01 9.82
C GLY A 533 -30.95 -24.04 9.17
N LEU A 534 -30.45 -23.04 9.89
CA LEU A 534 -29.52 -22.04 9.36
C LEU A 534 -28.11 -22.59 9.18
N HIS A 535 -27.38 -21.99 8.24
CA HIS A 535 -25.95 -22.24 8.07
C HIS A 535 -25.15 -21.80 9.32
N PHE A 536 -24.07 -22.52 9.65
CA PHE A 536 -23.27 -22.28 10.87
C PHE A 536 -22.64 -20.88 10.91
N GLY A 537 -22.42 -20.24 9.76
CA GLY A 537 -21.93 -18.86 9.76
C GLY A 537 -22.93 -17.84 10.33
N HIS A 538 -24.22 -18.18 10.46
CA HIS A 538 -25.25 -17.35 11.10
C HIS A 538 -25.36 -17.54 12.61
N ILE A 539 -24.46 -18.33 13.23
CA ILE A 539 -24.40 -18.45 14.68
C ILE A 539 -24.06 -17.08 15.28
N SER A 540 -24.98 -16.57 16.09
CA SER A 540 -24.94 -15.26 16.74
C SER A 540 -25.78 -15.28 18.03
N PRO A 541 -25.73 -14.24 18.87
CA PRO A 541 -26.57 -14.20 20.07
C PRO A 541 -28.08 -14.34 19.83
N SER A 542 -28.58 -13.96 18.65
CA SER A 542 -30.01 -14.09 18.32
C SER A 542 -30.40 -15.50 17.87
N THR A 543 -29.47 -16.26 17.30
CA THR A 543 -29.70 -17.62 16.79
C THR A 543 -29.18 -18.70 17.74
N PHE A 544 -28.37 -18.33 18.72
CA PHE A 544 -27.87 -19.16 19.82
C PHE A 544 -28.18 -18.45 21.16
N PRO A 545 -29.45 -18.46 21.61
CA PRO A 545 -29.90 -17.63 22.72
C PRO A 545 -29.37 -18.15 24.07
N LEU A 546 -28.66 -17.28 24.79
CA LEU A 546 -28.16 -17.49 26.14
C LEU A 546 -28.69 -16.36 27.05
N PRO A 547 -29.98 -16.36 27.44
CA PRO A 547 -30.60 -15.25 28.16
C PRO A 547 -29.97 -14.94 29.52
N THR A 548 -29.40 -15.92 30.24
CA THR A 548 -28.80 -15.69 31.57
C THR A 548 -27.29 -15.80 31.56
N LEU A 549 -26.73 -16.68 30.72
CA LEU A 549 -25.29 -16.83 30.56
C LEU A 549 -24.70 -15.73 29.66
N GLY A 550 -25.43 -15.31 28.62
CA GLY A 550 -24.99 -14.31 27.65
C GLY A 550 -24.53 -12.98 28.26
N PRO A 551 -25.28 -12.36 29.20
CA PRO A 551 -24.81 -11.16 29.91
C PRO A 551 -23.48 -11.36 30.65
N LYS A 552 -23.30 -12.52 31.31
CA LYS A 552 -22.04 -12.84 32.01
C LYS A 552 -20.88 -12.99 31.02
N LEU A 553 -21.12 -13.62 29.87
CA LEU A 553 -20.15 -13.71 28.78
C LEU A 553 -19.77 -12.33 28.21
N ARG A 554 -20.73 -11.40 28.08
CA ARG A 554 -20.43 -10.01 27.68
C ARG A 554 -19.55 -9.30 28.69
N ASP A 555 -19.77 -9.50 30.00
CA ASP A 555 -18.91 -8.91 31.03
C ASP A 555 -17.50 -9.51 30.99
N LEU A 556 -17.36 -10.80 30.74
CA LEU A 556 -16.06 -11.43 30.46
C LEU A 556 -15.39 -10.87 29.20
N SER A 557 -16.15 -10.54 28.15
CA SER A 557 -15.61 -9.87 26.96
C SER A 557 -15.07 -8.47 27.27
N LYS A 558 -15.74 -7.69 28.13
CA LYS A 558 -15.21 -6.40 28.58
C LYS A 558 -13.92 -6.57 29.39
N GLU A 559 -13.85 -7.58 30.26
CA GLU A 559 -12.63 -7.94 31.01
C GLU A 559 -11.50 -8.38 30.06
N LEU A 560 -11.82 -9.07 28.97
CA LEU A 560 -10.87 -9.45 27.93
C LEU A 560 -10.29 -8.25 27.18
N HIS A 561 -11.11 -7.25 26.85
CA HIS A 561 -10.67 -6.12 26.03
C HIS A 561 -10.05 -4.97 26.84
N ASN A 562 -10.51 -4.76 28.08
CA ASN A 562 -10.15 -3.59 28.89
C ASN A 562 -9.57 -3.95 30.27
N GLY A 563 -9.73 -5.20 30.72
CA GLY A 563 -9.24 -5.70 31.99
C GLY A 563 -7.92 -6.44 31.84
N ARG A 564 -7.83 -7.66 32.39
CA ARG A 564 -6.60 -8.47 32.42
C ARG A 564 -6.20 -9.06 31.07
N GLY A 565 -7.07 -9.04 30.05
CA GLY A 565 -6.71 -9.51 28.72
C GLY A 565 -6.90 -11.01 28.46
N PHE A 566 -7.40 -11.78 29.43
CA PHE A 566 -7.68 -13.22 29.26
C PHE A 566 -8.67 -13.77 30.30
N PHE A 567 -9.30 -14.89 29.97
CA PHE A 567 -10.03 -15.75 30.92
C PHE A 567 -10.19 -17.16 30.34
N VAL A 568 -10.62 -18.10 31.18
CA VAL A 568 -10.97 -19.48 30.79
C VAL A 568 -12.41 -19.77 31.19
N LEU A 569 -13.23 -20.26 30.27
CA LEU A 569 -14.49 -20.91 30.58
C LEU A 569 -14.23 -22.38 30.86
N ARG A 570 -14.73 -22.90 31.97
CA ARG A 570 -14.52 -24.29 32.37
C ARG A 570 -15.82 -25.08 32.36
N THR A 571 -15.69 -26.36 31.96
CA THR A 571 -16.72 -27.42 32.06
C THR A 571 -17.69 -27.53 30.89
N ILE A 572 -17.24 -27.37 29.63
CA ILE A 572 -18.05 -27.90 28.52
C ILE A 572 -17.91 -29.45 28.50
N PRO A 573 -19.00 -30.23 28.65
CA PRO A 573 -18.92 -31.69 28.67
C PRO A 573 -18.78 -32.23 27.24
N VAL A 574 -17.61 -32.07 26.62
CA VAL A 574 -17.38 -32.33 25.19
C VAL A 574 -17.76 -33.74 24.72
N ASP A 575 -17.67 -34.74 25.60
CA ASP A 575 -18.04 -36.13 25.30
C ASP A 575 -19.56 -36.35 25.22
N SER A 576 -20.35 -35.41 25.74
CA SER A 576 -21.82 -35.42 25.65
C SER A 576 -22.34 -34.81 24.35
N TYR A 577 -21.46 -34.21 23.55
CA TYR A 577 -21.79 -33.55 22.29
C TYR A 577 -21.18 -34.32 21.10
N SER A 578 -21.87 -34.30 19.96
CA SER A 578 -21.24 -34.74 18.71
C SER A 578 -20.07 -33.81 18.34
N LYS A 579 -19.20 -34.22 17.42
CA LYS A 579 -18.13 -33.33 16.91
C LYS A 579 -18.70 -32.03 16.35
N THR A 580 -19.78 -32.12 15.60
CA THR A 580 -20.49 -30.97 15.02
C THR A 580 -21.11 -30.08 16.11
N ASP A 581 -21.71 -30.68 17.13
CA ASP A 581 -22.29 -29.91 18.23
C ASP A 581 -21.23 -29.23 19.09
N ASN A 582 -20.06 -29.85 19.28
CA ASN A 582 -18.93 -29.19 19.94
C ASN A 582 -18.50 -27.92 19.18
N VAL A 583 -18.51 -27.95 17.83
CA VAL A 583 -18.25 -26.77 17.01
C VAL A 583 -19.34 -25.72 17.17
N LEU A 584 -20.60 -26.14 17.17
CA LEU A 584 -21.76 -25.26 17.37
C LEU A 584 -21.74 -24.59 18.75
N VAL A 585 -21.53 -25.34 19.83
CA VAL A 585 -21.35 -24.83 21.20
C VAL A 585 -20.21 -23.81 21.23
N TYR A 586 -19.07 -24.16 20.64
CA TYR A 586 -17.91 -23.28 20.64
C TYR A 586 -18.18 -21.97 19.90
N ALA A 587 -18.80 -22.02 18.73
CA ALA A 587 -19.17 -20.82 17.96
C ALA A 587 -20.27 -20.00 18.66
N GLY A 588 -21.26 -20.67 19.24
CA GLY A 588 -22.40 -20.06 19.94
C GLY A 588 -21.96 -19.27 21.17
N VAL A 589 -21.21 -19.92 22.07
CA VAL A 589 -20.65 -19.28 23.27
C VAL A 589 -19.68 -18.16 22.88
N SER A 590 -18.80 -18.40 21.91
CA SER A 590 -17.83 -17.39 21.45
C SER A 590 -18.49 -16.17 20.81
N SER A 591 -19.72 -16.30 20.25
CA SER A 591 -20.43 -15.17 19.65
C SER A 591 -20.81 -14.07 20.65
N TYR A 592 -20.90 -14.41 21.94
CA TYR A 592 -21.06 -13.43 23.02
C TYR A 592 -19.72 -12.83 23.45
N ILE A 593 -18.59 -13.47 23.17
CA ILE A 593 -17.27 -12.88 23.47
C ILE A 593 -16.86 -11.95 22.35
N ALA A 594 -16.84 -12.46 21.11
CA ALA A 594 -16.48 -11.74 19.91
C ALA A 594 -17.15 -12.42 18.70
N GLY A 595 -18.12 -11.74 18.09
CA GLY A 595 -19.05 -12.33 17.12
C GLY A 595 -18.49 -12.53 15.72
N THR A 596 -17.55 -11.68 15.28
CA THR A 596 -16.96 -11.75 13.94
C THR A 596 -15.85 -12.79 13.92
N ARG A 597 -15.91 -13.73 12.99
CA ARG A 597 -14.96 -14.85 12.86
C ARG A 597 -13.99 -14.60 11.73
N GLY A 598 -12.70 -14.81 12.01
CA GLY A 598 -11.62 -14.60 11.06
C GLY A 598 -11.37 -15.83 10.19
N VAL A 599 -11.13 -15.62 8.89
CA VAL A 599 -10.73 -16.64 7.93
C VAL A 599 -9.30 -17.11 8.21
N GLN A 600 -9.10 -18.41 8.07
CA GLN A 600 -7.88 -19.11 8.45
C GLN A 600 -7.33 -20.01 7.32
N ASP A 601 -8.10 -20.17 6.23
CA ASP A 601 -7.69 -20.79 4.97
C ASP A 601 -8.43 -20.17 3.77
N LYS A 602 -8.01 -20.51 2.54
CA LYS A 602 -8.56 -19.90 1.31
C LYS A 602 -10.01 -20.27 0.98
N ASN A 603 -10.62 -21.22 1.68
CA ASN A 603 -11.97 -21.73 1.40
C ASN A 603 -13.01 -21.16 2.38
N GLY A 604 -12.73 -19.98 2.95
CA GLY A 604 -13.58 -19.39 3.98
C GLY A 604 -13.53 -20.12 5.33
N GLY A 605 -12.55 -21.00 5.56
CA GLY A 605 -12.45 -21.77 6.80
C GLY A 605 -12.15 -20.88 7.99
N VAL A 606 -13.11 -20.76 8.93
CA VAL A 606 -12.97 -19.89 10.11
C VAL A 606 -12.58 -20.64 11.38
N LEU A 607 -12.67 -21.96 11.39
CA LEU A 607 -12.29 -22.84 12.51
C LEU A 607 -11.03 -23.63 12.15
N SER A 608 -10.18 -23.96 13.13
CA SER A 608 -9.16 -24.98 12.89
C SER A 608 -8.82 -25.87 14.06
N HIS A 609 -8.29 -27.04 13.72
CA HIS A 609 -7.87 -28.07 14.65
C HIS A 609 -6.37 -27.91 14.97
N ILE A 610 -6.05 -27.75 16.24
CA ILE A 610 -4.68 -27.65 16.77
C ILE A 610 -4.35 -28.96 17.48
N LYS A 611 -3.64 -29.85 16.79
CA LYS A 611 -3.22 -31.17 17.28
C LYS A 611 -1.94 -31.63 16.59
N ASP A 612 -1.23 -32.59 17.19
CA ASP A 612 -0.09 -33.21 16.50
C ASP A 612 -0.54 -33.94 15.23
N LEU A 613 0.16 -33.65 14.14
CA LEU A 613 -0.03 -34.29 12.84
C LEU A 613 1.26 -34.94 12.32
N SER A 614 2.31 -35.02 13.16
CA SER A 614 3.62 -35.56 12.80
C SER A 614 3.59 -37.07 12.49
N HIS A 615 2.59 -37.80 12.99
CA HIS A 615 2.36 -39.20 12.61
C HIS A 615 1.75 -39.37 11.22
N LYS A 616 1.09 -38.34 10.67
CA LYS A 616 0.47 -38.36 9.33
C LYS A 616 1.35 -37.72 8.26
N PHE A 617 2.19 -36.77 8.64
CA PHE A 617 2.98 -35.98 7.72
C PHE A 617 4.44 -35.93 8.16
N SER A 618 5.36 -36.06 7.21
CA SER A 618 6.77 -35.88 7.49
C SER A 618 7.08 -34.43 7.94
N PRO A 619 8.13 -34.19 8.75
CA PRO A 619 8.45 -32.85 9.26
C PRO A 619 8.55 -31.76 8.18
N GLY A 620 8.99 -32.10 6.97
CA GLY A 620 9.06 -31.17 5.84
C GLY A 620 7.70 -30.66 5.34
N LYS A 621 6.60 -31.33 5.67
CA LYS A 621 5.23 -30.95 5.30
C LYS A 621 4.52 -30.12 6.36
N ILE A 622 5.13 -29.95 7.55
CA ILE A 622 4.58 -29.17 8.65
C ILE A 622 5.37 -27.88 8.78
N GLY A 623 4.72 -26.74 8.50
CA GLY A 623 5.31 -25.41 8.65
C GLY A 623 4.88 -24.67 9.92
N GLY A 624 3.88 -25.19 10.63
CA GLY A 624 3.32 -24.58 11.83
C GLY A 624 3.68 -25.38 13.10
N PRO A 625 4.29 -24.76 14.12
CA PRO A 625 4.61 -25.43 15.39
C PRO A 625 3.36 -25.94 16.14
N ALA A 626 2.21 -25.32 15.86
CA ALA A 626 0.91 -25.72 16.40
C ALA A 626 0.48 -27.16 16.04
N TYR A 627 1.07 -27.76 15.00
CA TYR A 627 0.75 -29.10 14.51
C TYR A 627 1.79 -30.17 14.89
N THR A 628 2.60 -29.89 15.91
CA THR A 628 3.69 -30.75 16.38
C THR A 628 3.63 -30.90 17.90
N THR A 629 4.30 -31.91 18.44
CA THR A 629 4.49 -32.10 19.89
C THR A 629 5.55 -31.17 20.50
N ASP A 630 6.44 -30.62 19.67
CA ASP A 630 7.50 -29.68 20.06
C ASP A 630 6.92 -28.42 20.72
N LYS A 631 7.69 -27.69 21.54
CA LYS A 631 7.19 -26.47 22.19
C LYS A 631 6.89 -25.37 21.16
N GLN A 632 5.81 -24.62 21.38
CA GLN A 632 5.49 -23.41 20.62
C GLN A 632 5.92 -22.20 21.44
N VAL A 633 6.81 -21.39 20.89
CA VAL A 633 7.42 -20.26 21.61
C VAL A 633 6.45 -19.08 21.72
N PHE A 634 6.72 -18.14 22.65
CA PHE A 634 5.91 -16.92 22.78
C PHE A 634 5.79 -16.18 21.45
N HIS A 635 4.55 -15.85 21.09
CA HIS A 635 4.14 -15.14 19.88
C HIS A 635 2.77 -14.47 20.08
N THR A 636 2.37 -13.69 19.09
CA THR A 636 0.99 -13.31 18.81
C THR A 636 0.57 -13.92 17.46
N ASP A 637 -0.69 -14.31 17.31
CA ASP A 637 -1.21 -14.74 16.01
C ASP A 637 -1.31 -13.53 15.06
N THR A 638 -1.00 -13.76 13.78
CA THR A 638 -1.08 -12.74 12.73
C THR A 638 -2.54 -12.58 12.30
N GLY A 639 -3.16 -11.42 12.51
CA GLY A 639 -4.48 -11.08 11.92
C GLY A 639 -5.70 -11.19 12.84
N ALA A 640 -5.55 -11.33 14.17
CA ALA A 640 -6.67 -11.53 15.08
C ALA A 640 -6.66 -10.57 16.28
N ASP A 641 -7.83 -10.08 16.70
CA ASP A 641 -7.98 -9.32 17.95
C ASP A 641 -8.02 -10.26 19.15
N VAL A 642 -8.82 -11.31 19.04
CA VAL A 642 -8.99 -12.34 20.08
C VAL A 642 -8.62 -13.69 19.49
N VAL A 643 -7.77 -14.42 20.22
CA VAL A 643 -7.49 -15.83 19.94
C VAL A 643 -8.21 -16.66 20.99
N SER A 644 -8.99 -17.62 20.50
CA SER A 644 -9.72 -18.55 21.36
C SER A 644 -9.27 -19.98 21.12
N LEU A 645 -9.14 -20.77 22.18
CA LEU A 645 -8.77 -22.19 22.14
C LEU A 645 -9.74 -23.03 22.97
N PHE A 646 -10.41 -24.00 22.33
CA PHE A 646 -11.34 -24.93 22.97
C PHE A 646 -10.74 -26.34 23.06
N ALA A 647 -10.56 -26.86 24.27
CA ALA A 647 -9.93 -28.13 24.53
C ALA A 647 -10.89 -29.32 24.41
N LEU A 648 -10.88 -29.99 23.24
CA LEU A 648 -11.59 -31.26 23.08
C LEU A 648 -10.87 -32.41 23.80
N GLN A 649 -9.54 -32.34 23.88
CA GLN A 649 -8.72 -33.27 24.66
C GLN A 649 -7.36 -32.63 25.00
N THR A 650 -6.82 -32.96 26.17
CA THR A 650 -5.48 -32.54 26.60
C THR A 650 -4.42 -33.57 26.21
N ALA A 651 -3.15 -33.19 26.25
CA ALA A 651 -2.05 -34.14 26.08
C ALA A 651 -1.99 -35.12 27.28
N ALA A 652 -1.35 -36.27 27.09
CA ALA A 652 -1.08 -37.19 28.19
C ALA A 652 -0.11 -36.57 29.21
N GLU A 653 0.94 -35.91 28.72
CA GLU A 653 1.93 -35.19 29.53
C GLU A 653 2.33 -33.86 28.88
N GLY A 654 2.56 -32.82 29.69
CA GLY A 654 3.01 -31.50 29.22
C GLY A 654 1.92 -30.69 28.50
N GLY A 655 2.33 -29.80 27.58
CA GLY A 655 1.39 -29.08 26.71
C GLY A 655 0.67 -27.89 27.36
N VAL A 656 1.16 -27.44 28.51
CA VAL A 656 0.66 -26.27 29.26
C VAL A 656 0.61 -25.07 28.32
N SER A 657 -0.56 -24.40 28.25
CA SER A 657 -0.66 -23.14 27.54
C SER A 657 -0.07 -22.04 28.42
N ARG A 658 0.86 -21.25 27.88
CA ARG A 658 1.43 -20.12 28.61
C ARG A 658 0.97 -18.82 28.00
N ILE A 659 0.71 -17.85 28.85
CA ILE A 659 0.38 -16.48 28.46
C ILE A 659 1.27 -15.50 29.21
N SER A 660 1.51 -14.32 28.63
CA SER A 660 2.30 -13.27 29.25
C SER A 660 1.83 -11.91 28.74
N SER A 661 1.69 -10.94 29.64
CA SER A 661 1.35 -9.58 29.26
C SER A 661 2.45 -8.96 28.40
N SER A 662 2.13 -8.62 27.15
CA SER A 662 3.05 -7.90 26.27
C SER A 662 3.30 -6.47 26.77
N TRP A 663 2.38 -5.90 27.54
CA TRP A 663 2.51 -4.58 28.15
C TRP A 663 3.48 -4.59 29.35
N ARG A 664 3.49 -5.67 30.14
CA ARG A 664 4.51 -5.87 31.19
C ARG A 664 5.90 -6.06 30.59
N VAL A 665 6.00 -6.81 29.49
CA VAL A 665 7.26 -6.95 28.72
C VAL A 665 7.69 -5.61 28.13
N TYR A 666 6.76 -4.83 27.56
CA TYR A 666 7.04 -3.49 27.06
C TYR A 666 7.61 -2.58 28.17
N ASN A 667 7.00 -2.55 29.35
CA ASN A 667 7.49 -1.74 30.47
C ASN A 667 8.93 -2.10 30.87
N GLU A 668 9.27 -3.40 30.89
CA GLU A 668 10.63 -3.85 31.18
C GLU A 668 11.64 -3.35 30.11
N LEU A 669 11.26 -3.43 28.83
CA LEU A 669 12.09 -2.97 27.72
C LEU A 669 12.19 -1.44 27.70
N ALA A 670 11.10 -0.71 27.92
CA ALA A 670 11.10 0.75 27.92
C ALA A 670 11.97 1.31 29.06
N GLU A 671 11.98 0.65 30.22
CA GLU A 671 12.82 1.03 31.36
C GLU A 671 14.31 0.68 31.15
N LYS A 672 14.60 -0.55 30.68
CA LYS A 672 15.97 -1.08 30.73
C LYS A 672 16.69 -1.10 29.38
N ARG A 673 15.94 -1.20 28.28
CA ARG A 673 16.44 -1.37 26.91
C ARG A 673 15.61 -0.59 25.89
N PRO A 674 15.53 0.74 26.02
CA PRO A 674 14.78 1.60 25.08
C PRO A 674 15.32 1.50 23.64
N ASP A 675 16.58 1.08 23.43
CA ASP A 675 17.12 0.75 22.10
C ASP A 675 16.38 -0.43 21.43
N LEU A 676 15.90 -1.40 22.21
CA LEU A 676 15.11 -2.52 21.68
C LEU A 676 13.68 -2.09 21.37
N ILE A 677 13.11 -1.14 22.13
CA ILE A 677 11.84 -0.49 21.77
C ILE A 677 11.96 0.20 20.41
N LYS A 678 13.04 0.98 20.21
CA LYS A 678 13.34 1.59 18.91
C LYS A 678 13.45 0.54 17.80
N THR A 679 14.24 -0.51 18.03
CA THR A 679 14.42 -1.60 17.05
C THR A 679 13.10 -2.28 16.68
N LEU A 680 12.21 -2.52 17.65
CA LEU A 680 10.90 -3.13 17.41
C LEU A 680 9.93 -2.20 16.66
N SER A 681 10.08 -0.88 16.79
CA SER A 681 9.27 0.14 16.12
C SER A 681 9.69 0.45 14.68
N GLU A 682 10.90 0.05 14.28
CA GLU A 682 11.40 0.18 12.91
C GLU A 682 10.86 -0.96 12.02
N PRO A 683 10.86 -0.85 10.68
CA PRO A 683 10.38 -1.91 9.79
C PRO A 683 11.25 -3.19 9.81
N TRP A 684 10.61 -4.36 9.93
CA TRP A 684 11.23 -5.70 9.88
C TRP A 684 10.87 -6.45 8.61
N VAL A 685 11.80 -7.26 8.08
CA VAL A 685 11.55 -8.19 6.96
C VAL A 685 10.90 -9.47 7.47
N VAL A 686 9.58 -9.53 7.32
CA VAL A 686 8.71 -10.66 7.67
C VAL A 686 8.63 -11.59 6.47
N ASP A 687 9.14 -12.80 6.61
CA ASP A 687 9.10 -13.80 5.53
C ASP A 687 7.67 -14.25 5.23
N GLU A 688 7.32 -14.41 3.95
CA GLU A 688 6.02 -14.94 3.53
C GLU A 688 6.16 -16.25 2.74
N TRP A 689 7.36 -16.85 2.78
CA TRP A 689 7.68 -18.15 2.20
C TRP A 689 7.23 -18.29 0.75
N GLY A 690 7.47 -17.26 -0.05
CA GLY A 690 7.18 -17.24 -1.49
C GLY A 690 5.73 -16.90 -1.86
N LYS A 691 4.86 -16.56 -0.90
CA LYS A 691 3.55 -15.97 -1.21
C LYS A 691 3.72 -14.50 -1.59
N GLY A 692 2.90 -14.01 -2.54
CA GLY A 692 2.92 -12.61 -2.97
C GLY A 692 4.33 -12.14 -3.38
N LYS A 693 4.85 -11.11 -2.70
CA LYS A 693 6.20 -10.54 -2.88
C LYS A 693 7.33 -11.40 -2.27
N GLY A 694 7.00 -12.47 -1.55
CA GLY A 694 7.93 -13.36 -0.84
C GLY A 694 8.26 -12.91 0.59
N PHE A 695 8.10 -11.63 0.92
CA PHE A 695 8.20 -11.06 2.27
C PHE A 695 7.42 -9.75 2.36
N THR A 696 7.11 -9.29 3.56
CA THR A 696 6.58 -7.95 3.87
C THR A 696 7.53 -7.16 4.77
N ARG A 697 7.41 -5.82 4.75
CA ARG A 697 8.15 -4.92 5.66
C ARG A 697 7.19 -4.16 6.55
N ARG A 698 7.29 -4.35 7.86
CA ARG A 698 6.49 -3.62 8.85
C ARG A 698 7.12 -3.66 10.24
N PRO A 699 6.82 -2.70 11.13
CA PRO A 699 7.19 -2.78 12.54
C PRO A 699 6.62 -4.01 13.24
N LEU A 700 7.20 -4.36 14.38
CA LEU A 700 6.63 -5.37 15.30
C LEU A 700 5.95 -4.73 16.50
N LEU A 701 6.34 -3.50 16.85
CA LEU A 701 5.81 -2.73 17.95
C LEU A 701 5.19 -1.44 17.42
N TYR A 702 3.96 -1.17 17.87
CA TYR A 702 3.17 -0.01 17.50
C TYR A 702 2.66 0.70 18.75
N HIS A 703 2.45 2.00 18.64
CA HIS A 703 1.73 2.78 19.62
C HIS A 703 0.72 3.67 18.91
N THR A 704 -0.57 3.44 19.17
CA THR A 704 -1.68 4.26 18.66
C THR A 704 -2.71 4.43 19.77
N ASN A 705 -3.30 5.62 19.91
CA ASN A 705 -4.34 5.94 20.90
C ASN A 705 -4.04 5.42 22.31
N SER A 706 -2.84 5.69 22.82
CA SER A 706 -2.40 5.27 24.17
C SER A 706 -2.34 3.74 24.38
N ARG A 707 -2.40 2.94 23.29
CA ARG A 707 -2.29 1.48 23.33
C ARG A 707 -1.03 1.03 22.62
N VAL A 708 -0.29 0.17 23.31
CA VAL A 708 0.86 -0.54 22.73
C VAL A 708 0.39 -1.87 22.16
N ILE A 709 0.77 -2.15 20.92
CA ILE A 709 0.48 -3.41 20.23
C ILE A 709 1.80 -4.01 19.77
N ILE A 710 2.07 -5.26 20.17
CA ILE A 710 3.23 -6.01 19.69
C ILE A 710 2.71 -7.19 18.87
N GLN A 711 2.90 -7.13 17.55
CA GLN A 711 2.53 -8.21 16.65
C GLN A 711 3.78 -8.89 16.12
N TYR A 712 4.10 -10.08 16.64
CA TYR A 712 5.26 -10.84 16.21
C TYR A 712 5.06 -12.36 16.34
N ALA A 713 5.69 -13.11 15.42
CA ALA A 713 5.95 -14.53 15.59
C ALA A 713 7.35 -14.88 15.08
N ARG A 714 8.16 -15.51 15.93
CA ARG A 714 9.59 -15.78 15.66
C ARG A 714 9.84 -16.54 14.36
N ARG A 715 8.95 -17.46 13.99
CA ARG A 715 9.08 -18.29 12.77
C ARG A 715 9.26 -17.48 11.49
N TYR A 716 8.70 -16.27 11.39
CA TYR A 716 8.89 -15.42 10.21
C TYR A 716 10.34 -14.92 10.08
N PHE A 717 11.12 -14.97 11.16
CA PHE A 717 12.50 -14.50 11.24
C PHE A 717 13.54 -15.61 11.30
N THR A 718 13.12 -16.84 11.61
CA THR A 718 14.02 -17.99 11.79
C THR A 718 13.65 -19.18 10.92
N GLY A 719 12.42 -19.23 10.40
CA GLY A 719 11.80 -20.43 9.87
C GLY A 719 11.38 -21.41 10.98
N PHE A 720 10.66 -22.46 10.58
CA PHE A 720 10.32 -23.63 11.40
C PHE A 720 10.05 -24.84 10.50
N GLN A 721 10.71 -25.97 10.77
CA GLN A 721 10.53 -27.25 10.05
C GLN A 721 10.36 -27.10 8.52
N GLY A 722 9.19 -27.41 7.95
CA GLY A 722 8.91 -27.35 6.52
C GLY A 722 8.88 -25.95 5.90
N LEU A 723 8.87 -24.90 6.72
CA LEU A 723 8.91 -23.49 6.32
C LEU A 723 10.20 -22.84 6.86
N GLN A 724 11.33 -23.22 6.27
CA GLN A 724 12.62 -22.57 6.55
C GLN A 724 12.61 -21.12 6.08
N ARG A 725 13.34 -20.24 6.78
CA ARG A 725 13.46 -18.86 6.33
C ARG A 725 14.08 -18.83 4.93
N SER A 726 13.42 -18.07 4.05
CA SER A 726 13.83 -17.81 2.68
C SER A 726 15.26 -17.29 2.67
N LYS A 727 16.16 -17.97 1.94
CA LYS A 727 17.60 -17.60 1.94
C LYS A 727 17.88 -16.35 1.10
N ASN A 728 16.94 -15.98 0.24
CA ASN A 728 17.00 -14.88 -0.71
C ASN A 728 16.40 -13.57 -0.17
N ILE A 729 15.94 -13.54 1.09
CA ILE A 729 15.47 -12.31 1.75
C ILE A 729 16.51 -11.82 2.76
N GLU A 730 16.46 -10.53 3.10
CA GLU A 730 17.42 -9.87 3.98
C GLU A 730 17.54 -10.60 5.33
N PRO A 731 18.76 -10.91 5.81
CA PRO A 731 18.96 -11.44 7.16
C PRO A 731 18.60 -10.41 8.23
N ILE A 732 18.09 -10.85 9.39
CA ILE A 732 17.85 -9.92 10.51
C ILE A 732 19.18 -9.43 11.11
N THR A 733 19.17 -8.28 11.78
CA THR A 733 20.37 -7.77 12.47
C THR A 733 20.58 -8.42 13.84
N GLU A 734 21.77 -8.28 14.44
CA GLU A 734 22.00 -8.69 15.82
C GLU A 734 21.09 -7.96 16.82
N ALA A 735 20.73 -6.70 16.55
CA ALA A 735 19.77 -5.96 17.39
C ALA A 735 18.37 -6.56 17.30
N GLN A 736 17.94 -6.93 16.10
CA GLN A 736 16.68 -7.61 15.85
C GLN A 736 16.67 -9.02 16.49
N ALA A 737 17.74 -9.79 16.34
CA ALA A 737 17.89 -11.08 17.00
C ALA A 737 17.80 -10.96 18.54
N GLU A 738 18.47 -9.97 19.13
CA GLU A 738 18.37 -9.67 20.56
C GLU A 738 16.95 -9.25 20.96
N ALA A 739 16.26 -8.43 20.17
CA ALA A 739 14.89 -8.03 20.43
C ALA A 739 13.94 -9.24 20.44
N LEU A 740 14.08 -10.17 19.49
CA LEU A 740 13.28 -11.41 19.47
C LEU A 740 13.53 -12.30 20.69
N ASP A 741 14.78 -12.43 21.13
CA ASP A 741 15.14 -13.18 22.34
C ASP A 741 14.63 -12.48 23.60
N SER A 742 14.75 -11.15 23.66
CA SER A 742 14.30 -10.35 24.80
C SER A 742 12.78 -10.44 24.96
N LEU A 743 12.00 -10.30 23.88
CA LEU A 743 10.55 -10.52 23.91
C LEU A 743 10.21 -11.90 24.46
N HIS A 744 10.90 -12.95 24.00
CA HIS A 744 10.62 -14.32 24.45
C HIS A 744 10.99 -14.56 25.92
N PHE A 745 12.21 -14.22 26.34
CA PHE A 745 12.68 -14.53 27.69
C PHE A 745 12.03 -13.67 28.76
N LEU A 746 11.68 -12.42 28.44
CA LEU A 746 10.85 -11.60 29.32
C LEU A 746 9.42 -12.13 29.39
N ALA A 747 8.84 -12.55 28.26
CA ALA A 747 7.53 -13.18 28.27
C ALA A 747 7.53 -14.46 29.12
N GLU A 748 8.55 -15.31 28.99
CA GLU A 748 8.74 -16.51 29.81
C GLU A 748 8.85 -16.17 31.30
N GLN A 749 9.67 -15.18 31.64
CA GLN A 749 9.86 -14.71 33.02
C GLN A 749 8.54 -14.22 33.66
N PHE A 750 7.71 -13.49 32.91
CA PHE A 750 6.46 -12.93 33.41
C PHE A 750 5.24 -13.82 33.15
N SER A 751 5.43 -15.03 32.63
CA SER A 751 4.33 -15.87 32.15
C SER A 751 3.46 -16.47 33.27
N LEU A 752 2.19 -16.66 32.95
CA LEU A 752 1.24 -17.50 33.67
C LEU A 752 0.99 -18.79 32.86
N GLY A 753 0.98 -19.94 33.54
CA GLY A 753 0.57 -21.21 32.97
C GLY A 753 -0.92 -21.46 33.15
N LEU A 754 -1.63 -21.72 32.06
CA LEU A 754 -3.03 -22.11 32.04
C LEU A 754 -3.10 -23.64 31.94
N ASN A 755 -3.47 -24.27 33.05
CA ASN A 755 -3.65 -25.73 33.12
C ASN A 755 -4.99 -26.10 32.49
N PHE A 756 -4.99 -26.28 31.16
CA PHE A 756 -6.18 -26.71 30.44
C PHE A 756 -6.73 -28.03 30.96
N GLN A 757 -8.04 -28.07 31.14
CA GLN A 757 -8.81 -29.28 31.28
C GLN A 757 -9.59 -29.58 29.99
N LYS A 758 -9.97 -30.84 29.81
CA LYS A 758 -10.90 -31.22 28.74
C LYS A 758 -12.22 -30.48 28.94
N GLY A 759 -12.67 -29.77 27.91
CA GLY A 759 -13.85 -28.91 27.95
C GLY A 759 -13.59 -27.44 28.26
N ASP A 760 -12.35 -27.03 28.52
CA ASP A 760 -12.02 -25.63 28.75
C ASP A 760 -11.99 -24.83 27.44
N ILE A 761 -12.48 -23.58 27.48
CA ILE A 761 -12.29 -22.59 26.41
C ILE A 761 -11.48 -21.41 26.96
N GLN A 762 -10.29 -21.19 26.42
CA GLN A 762 -9.48 -20.01 26.71
C GLN A 762 -9.76 -18.91 25.70
N TYR A 763 -9.89 -17.67 26.19
CA TYR A 763 -9.89 -16.46 25.39
C TYR A 763 -8.72 -15.56 25.80
N ILE A 764 -7.99 -15.04 24.82
CA ILE A 764 -6.93 -14.04 25.03
C ILE A 764 -7.09 -12.87 24.08
N ASN A 765 -6.79 -11.67 24.56
CA ASN A 765 -6.61 -10.49 23.73
C ASN A 765 -5.23 -10.56 23.08
N ASN A 766 -5.22 -10.94 21.80
CA ASN A 766 -3.99 -11.21 21.04
C ASN A 766 -3.17 -9.94 20.75
N LEU A 767 -3.74 -8.75 20.93
CA LEU A 767 -3.03 -7.48 20.78
C LEU A 767 -2.19 -7.11 22.01
N SER A 768 -2.49 -7.69 23.17
CA SER A 768 -1.85 -7.37 24.46
C SER A 768 -1.27 -8.57 25.21
N ILE A 769 -1.51 -9.80 24.73
CA ILE A 769 -1.04 -11.04 25.36
C ILE A 769 -0.18 -11.84 24.39
N PHE A 770 1.07 -12.08 24.80
CA PHE A 770 1.88 -13.14 24.19
C PHE A 770 1.39 -14.49 24.68
N HIS A 771 1.40 -15.48 23.80
CA HIS A 771 1.03 -16.84 24.15
C HIS A 771 1.98 -17.87 23.57
N ALA A 772 2.07 -19.01 24.26
CA ALA A 772 3.00 -20.10 23.98
C ALA A 772 2.40 -21.43 24.43
N ARG A 773 3.12 -22.52 24.15
CA ARG A 773 2.76 -23.86 24.61
C ARG A 773 4.03 -24.65 24.93
N ASP A 774 4.06 -25.28 26.10
CA ASP A 774 5.12 -26.22 26.46
C ASP A 774 5.09 -27.47 25.56
N GLY A 775 6.23 -28.15 25.41
CA GLY A 775 6.27 -29.43 24.70
C GLY A 775 5.33 -30.45 25.37
N PHE A 776 4.81 -31.41 24.59
CA PHE A 776 3.91 -32.44 25.12
C PHE A 776 4.15 -33.81 24.51
N THR A 777 3.62 -34.82 25.17
CA THR A 777 3.55 -36.19 24.67
C THR A 777 2.11 -36.67 24.67
N ASP A 778 1.71 -37.28 23.57
CA ASP A 778 0.42 -37.95 23.43
C ASP A 778 0.56 -39.44 23.74
N SER A 779 -0.56 -40.08 24.10
CA SER A 779 -0.67 -41.54 24.20
C SER A 779 -1.74 -42.07 23.25
N GLU A 780 -1.82 -43.40 23.07
CA GLU A 780 -2.85 -44.02 22.23
C GLU A 780 -4.28 -43.62 22.63
N ASN A 781 -4.52 -43.40 23.92
CA ASN A 781 -5.85 -43.09 24.46
C ASN A 781 -6.07 -41.59 24.74
N GLN A 782 -5.01 -40.77 24.66
CA GLN A 782 -5.09 -39.35 25.01
C GLN A 782 -4.18 -38.55 24.07
N THR A 783 -4.81 -37.98 23.04
CA THR A 783 -4.14 -37.13 22.06
C THR A 783 -4.64 -35.70 22.19
N ARG A 784 -3.74 -34.74 22.33
CA ARG A 784 -4.10 -33.32 22.47
C ARG A 784 -4.84 -32.85 21.23
N HIS A 785 -6.02 -32.28 21.42
CA HIS A 785 -6.84 -31.75 20.34
C HIS A 785 -7.59 -30.51 20.80
N LEU A 786 -7.17 -29.34 20.29
CA LEU A 786 -7.90 -28.09 20.49
C LEU A 786 -8.56 -27.61 19.20
N LEU A 787 -9.63 -26.83 19.33
CA LEU A 787 -10.18 -26.02 18.26
C LEU A 787 -9.79 -24.55 18.45
N ARG A 788 -9.54 -23.81 17.36
CA ARG A 788 -9.13 -22.40 17.42
C ARG A 788 -10.00 -21.50 16.56
N PHE A 789 -10.41 -20.38 17.15
CA PHE A 789 -10.96 -19.25 16.43
C PHE A 789 -10.00 -18.05 16.48
N TRP A 790 -10.00 -17.30 15.39
CA TRP A 790 -9.66 -15.88 15.38
C TRP A 790 -10.96 -15.09 15.42
N LEU A 791 -11.10 -14.20 16.39
CA LEU A 791 -12.34 -13.49 16.65
C LEU A 791 -12.10 -11.98 16.72
N ARG A 792 -13.16 -11.23 16.42
CA ARG A 792 -13.25 -9.78 16.57
C ARG A 792 -14.61 -9.41 17.14
N ASP A 793 -14.60 -8.51 18.12
CA ASP A 793 -15.79 -7.88 18.66
C ASP A 793 -15.85 -6.45 18.10
N GLU A 794 -16.77 -6.17 17.17
CA GLU A 794 -16.83 -4.84 16.56
C GLU A 794 -17.16 -3.72 17.57
N GLU A 795 -17.75 -4.04 18.72
CA GLU A 795 -18.05 -3.05 19.77
C GLU A 795 -16.80 -2.73 20.60
N LEU A 796 -15.97 -3.74 20.88
CA LEU A 796 -14.83 -3.64 21.82
C LEU A 796 -13.45 -3.67 21.13
N ALA A 797 -13.41 -3.83 19.81
CA ALA A 797 -12.20 -3.90 19.03
C ALA A 797 -11.31 -2.68 19.27
N TRP A 798 -10.02 -2.92 19.30
CA TRP A 798 -9.04 -1.84 19.40
C TRP A 798 -8.84 -1.19 18.04
N GLU A 799 -8.56 0.12 18.03
CA GLU A 799 -8.09 0.76 16.81
C GLU A 799 -6.74 0.15 16.40
N LEU A 800 -6.63 -0.18 15.12
CA LEU A 800 -5.46 -0.81 14.56
C LEU A 800 -4.55 0.24 13.93
N PRO A 801 -3.22 0.13 14.09
CA PRO A 801 -2.28 0.90 13.29
C PRO A 801 -2.49 0.62 11.80
N ALA A 802 -2.42 1.65 10.96
CA ALA A 802 -2.60 1.55 9.51
C ALA A 802 -1.83 0.40 8.82
N PRO A 803 -0.58 0.06 9.21
CA PRO A 803 0.13 -1.09 8.63
C PRO A 803 -0.49 -2.47 8.92
N LEU A 804 -1.35 -2.60 9.92
CA LEU A 804 -2.03 -3.85 10.28
C LEU A 804 -3.44 -3.96 9.69
N GLU A 805 -4.07 -2.84 9.31
CA GLU A 805 -5.44 -2.82 8.80
C GLU A 805 -5.69 -3.74 7.59
N PRO A 806 -4.81 -3.81 6.56
CA PRO A 806 -5.06 -4.67 5.40
C PRO A 806 -5.18 -6.15 5.79
N LEU A 807 -4.31 -6.60 6.69
CA LEU A 807 -4.29 -7.97 7.18
C LEU A 807 -5.55 -8.31 7.98
N TRP A 808 -6.05 -7.37 8.79
CA TRP A 808 -7.31 -7.56 9.52
C TRP A 808 -8.51 -7.54 8.59
N ARG A 809 -8.52 -6.66 7.59
CA ARG A 809 -9.58 -6.62 6.58
C ARG A 809 -9.67 -7.94 5.82
N GLU A 810 -8.53 -8.50 5.42
CA GLU A 810 -8.48 -9.83 4.81
C GLU A 810 -8.97 -10.91 5.77
N THR A 811 -8.48 -10.88 7.02
CA THR A 811 -8.84 -11.90 8.02
C THR A 811 -10.33 -11.89 8.33
N PHE A 812 -11.01 -10.74 8.38
CA PHE A 812 -12.44 -10.66 8.69
C PHE A 812 -13.31 -10.35 7.45
N SER A 813 -12.85 -10.74 6.25
CA SER A 813 -13.53 -10.44 4.97
C SER A 813 -14.71 -11.36 4.62
N VAL A 814 -14.81 -12.53 5.24
CA VAL A 814 -15.72 -13.60 4.82
C VAL A 814 -17.08 -13.48 5.52
N GLY A 815 -18.14 -13.30 4.72
CA GLY A 815 -19.52 -13.20 5.20
C GLY A 815 -20.08 -14.54 5.72
N PRO A 816 -21.15 -14.53 6.53
CA PRO A 816 -21.74 -15.73 7.15
C PRO A 816 -21.99 -16.93 6.21
N GLU A 817 -22.46 -16.70 4.98
CA GLU A 817 -22.77 -17.80 4.05
C GLU A 817 -21.52 -18.48 3.49
N GLU A 818 -20.39 -17.79 3.50
CA GLU A 818 -19.13 -18.26 2.93
C GLU A 818 -18.22 -18.89 3.99
N GLN A 819 -18.58 -18.77 5.28
CA GLN A 819 -17.79 -19.33 6.38
C GLN A 819 -17.89 -20.85 6.43
N THR A 820 -16.76 -21.54 6.34
CA THR A 820 -16.72 -22.99 6.51
C THR A 820 -16.18 -23.40 7.87
N PHE A 821 -16.77 -24.45 8.44
CA PHE A 821 -16.41 -25.00 9.75
C PHE A 821 -15.94 -26.43 9.55
N THR A 822 -14.63 -26.65 9.50
CA THR A 822 -14.10 -28.00 9.33
C THR A 822 -14.41 -28.83 10.57
N ILE A 823 -15.06 -29.98 10.40
CA ILE A 823 -15.39 -30.91 11.50
C ILE A 823 -14.23 -31.86 11.80
N GLU A 824 -13.39 -32.14 10.81
CA GLU A 824 -12.25 -33.05 10.92
C GLU A 824 -10.90 -32.31 10.81
N PRO A 825 -9.83 -32.81 11.47
CA PRO A 825 -8.53 -32.16 11.41
C PRO A 825 -7.92 -32.18 10.01
N VAL A 826 -7.54 -31.00 9.52
CA VAL A 826 -6.80 -30.79 8.26
C VAL A 826 -5.58 -29.90 8.51
N ILE A 827 -4.52 -30.08 7.73
CA ILE A 827 -3.41 -29.10 7.68
C ILE A 827 -3.87 -27.93 6.82
N ARG A 828 -3.78 -26.72 7.37
CA ARG A 828 -4.03 -25.51 6.59
C ARG A 828 -2.99 -25.33 5.50
N GLU A 829 -3.43 -24.85 4.34
CA GLU A 829 -2.51 -24.47 3.28
C GLU A 829 -1.52 -23.40 3.73
N ALA A 830 -1.95 -22.45 4.59
CA ALA A 830 -1.11 -21.34 5.00
C ALA A 830 0.11 -21.73 5.85
N VAL A 831 0.11 -22.94 6.41
CA VAL A 831 1.20 -23.51 7.23
C VAL A 831 1.66 -24.88 6.69
N LYS A 832 1.27 -25.21 5.46
CA LYS A 832 1.73 -26.41 4.76
C LYS A 832 3.20 -26.19 4.39
N GLY A 833 4.04 -27.16 4.71
CA GLY A 833 5.46 -27.13 4.32
C GLY A 833 5.64 -27.37 2.82
N ILE A 834 6.86 -27.15 2.31
CA ILE A 834 7.19 -27.28 0.88
C ILE A 834 7.19 -28.76 0.47
N GLU A 835 6.50 -29.10 -0.61
CA GLU A 835 6.64 -30.39 -1.30
C GLU A 835 7.99 -30.42 -2.02
N LYS A 836 8.94 -31.23 -1.55
CA LYS A 836 10.04 -31.70 -2.38
C LYS A 836 9.53 -32.92 -3.14
N ASN A 837 9.20 -32.74 -4.42
CA ASN A 837 9.22 -33.86 -5.36
C ASN A 837 10.66 -34.26 -5.65
#